data_AF-A0A661PHE7-F1
#
_entry.id   AF-A0A661PHE7-F1
#
_cell.length_a   1.000
_cell.length_b   1.000
_cell.length_c   1.000
_cell.angle_alpha   90.00
_cell.angle_beta   90.00
_cell.angle_gamma   90.00
#
_symmetry.space_group_name_H-M   'P 1'
#
loop_
_entity.id
_entity.type
_entity.pdbx_description
1 polymer ?
#
loop_
_entity_poly.entity_id
_entity_poly.type
_entity_poly.pdbx_seq_one_letter_code
_entity_poly.pdbx_strand_id
1 'polypeptide(L)'
;MDHRTVFGLVAWLTGATIAGCSCEDGTTPAPEPRGEPINLGFTGISVEVQGVEGVDYAVERVWFDREVDDDLILYIHADVPIILRHNESNLVGAATPWSPGLDPGTIVYRIDGDGLRGYDGNLYQAAPANGQPLDPPLDAIQSQYSVPFTMAHFKGQVGAGPDFHDGIVDEHGDEWHVLSFWDVDPENSEDERDDQTNDGKTLMVVVDPITPAIAFDAPAGEQYYTTPAKLHYVPHIHGQRTYLTAGVQLQLTNITGAEPIHYQVDNGTVQTYGGPLVASQLFGEPDQTYAFRYWLGQNGPQKEREIHFEPIQPGADETHPRMLYPDPQALAAAQAIVAAGGEPAEALLEPPHYMGMPDPPIDFRTGLRYLRETLYDGGYYYQTKRLGTTIKEYARLGVLQEDEGLMRRAVDGLLFMYTIDPLGCESPDGRNGGPCQERCMYSDGRVTINAALAYDLLAGLFTPEQGYTQGMSPIEHLKIRDNLAGEAAMMLQFPTSNPEPFWRTSRASGSPRNLQLEMFIASLAMAMPSYDSHYFGTSGADGVTQAEHLWAPFDDAALSWITINDAGYVEHPADPEQFRYSALHNLVDPDGTYVGQPRDGYLGMMHQDAIPFLIYREHFDGHHYDRFEAYLRMRIMQRYPFNGVMMPQAYYAGGYNSPDAFLGSLVRPDFPDAALYQWALEQPVLMDDTPPADPSIVAAPPTEHSQVVRGYALLSSDLTDPQAVAMRMRVFPPGYSCESGTFQTYQGGAFNIAGYGQRLAIEKAGYHRIEDYHYGTSAQRKNTILIDGQNDPSYLQVRGVFSRSLLTGSLDYAELHTDLSASPESSAYVTQGVDLTRRVIFVDRRYFVIADSLASTTGSHDYDWLLHGATGGGSFAQDEGAGSATWTKPGGERLLLQLLSSATLSSEQLIEPDFIDQDDDQGRPEPYIKATTQGAAAQFLAVLYPLDDGMGDPGIAPLSVTGAAAGEITGGASDGTVVVALRTGTSPLAHQGAYLCDTDGSLCLYKLDDQGEPETLLMVDGTSAALFGTTFSITLGSPGTALLRAAPGGPEVIESTEIAPETR
;
A
#
# COMPACT_ATOMS: atom_id res chain seq x y z
N MET A 1 -27.78 -3.96 -40.66
CA MET A 1 -28.94 -4.70 -40.13
C MET A 1 -29.43 -3.89 -38.95
N ASP A 2 -30.69 -3.46 -38.98
CA ASP A 2 -31.23 -2.39 -38.13
C ASP A 2 -32.26 -2.98 -37.16
N HIS A 3 -32.07 -2.79 -35.86
CA HIS A 3 -32.87 -3.34 -34.78
C HIS A 3 -33.46 -2.20 -33.92
N ARG A 4 -34.56 -1.59 -34.38
CA ARG A 4 -35.42 -0.71 -33.56
C ARG A 4 -36.88 -0.83 -33.97
N THR A 5 -37.57 -1.95 -33.67
CA THR A 5 -39.05 -1.99 -33.73
C THR A 5 -39.69 -3.16 -32.98
N VAL A 6 -39.56 -3.30 -31.65
CA VAL A 6 -40.47 -4.18 -30.87
C VAL A 6 -40.63 -3.66 -29.44
N PHE A 7 -41.44 -2.63 -29.19
CA PHE A 7 -42.01 -2.39 -27.84
C PHE A 7 -43.31 -1.57 -27.83
N GLY A 8 -44.08 -1.61 -28.91
CA GLY A 8 -45.34 -0.85 -29.00
C GLY A 8 -46.49 -1.66 -29.60
N LEU A 9 -46.90 -2.79 -28.98
CA LEU A 9 -48.14 -3.47 -29.42
C LEU A 9 -48.74 -4.51 -28.42
N VAL A 10 -48.74 -4.25 -27.10
CA VAL A 10 -49.47 -5.14 -26.15
C VAL A 10 -50.48 -4.42 -25.26
N ALA A 11 -50.42 -3.09 -25.13
CA ALA A 11 -51.32 -2.36 -24.21
C ALA A 11 -52.75 -2.06 -24.76
N TRP A 12 -53.15 -2.54 -25.94
CA TRP A 12 -54.41 -2.11 -26.58
C TRP A 12 -55.42 -3.23 -26.92
N LEU A 13 -55.28 -4.44 -26.37
CA LEU A 13 -56.16 -5.58 -26.73
C LEU A 13 -56.83 -6.37 -25.58
N THR A 14 -56.66 -6.01 -24.31
CA THR A 14 -57.39 -6.67 -23.23
C THR A 14 -58.42 -5.74 -22.59
N GLY A 15 -59.55 -5.56 -23.29
CA GLY A 15 -60.75 -4.94 -22.75
C GLY A 15 -61.38 -5.81 -21.63
N ALA A 16 -60.77 -5.78 -20.45
CA ALA A 16 -61.30 -6.42 -19.25
C ALA A 16 -61.90 -5.36 -18.31
N THR A 17 -63.23 -5.23 -18.35
CA THR A 17 -64.02 -4.59 -17.29
C THR A 17 -63.91 -5.42 -16.02
N ILE A 18 -63.29 -4.87 -14.98
CA ILE A 18 -63.40 -5.37 -13.61
C ILE A 18 -64.56 -4.62 -12.95
N ALA A 19 -65.62 -5.36 -12.66
CA ALA A 19 -66.76 -4.90 -11.88
C ALA A 19 -66.58 -5.35 -10.42
N GLY A 20 -66.79 -4.39 -9.50
CA GLY A 20 -67.40 -4.66 -8.20
C GLY A 20 -66.47 -4.95 -7.03
N CYS A 21 -66.12 -3.90 -6.29
CA CYS A 21 -66.05 -3.99 -4.83
C CYS A 21 -66.56 -2.68 -4.23
N SER A 22 -67.74 -2.75 -3.62
CA SER A 22 -68.36 -1.68 -2.85
C SER A 22 -67.91 -1.76 -1.40
N CYS A 23 -67.20 -0.76 -0.92
CA CYS A 23 -67.13 -0.42 0.49
C CYS A 23 -67.32 1.09 0.59
N GLU A 24 -68.55 1.49 0.94
CA GLU A 24 -68.82 2.78 1.57
C GLU A 24 -68.17 2.74 2.96
N ASP A 25 -67.21 3.61 3.21
CA ASP A 25 -67.10 4.35 4.47
C ASP A 25 -66.38 5.67 4.17
N GLY A 26 -67.17 6.75 4.20
CA GLY A 26 -66.81 8.09 3.74
C GLY A 26 -65.94 8.84 4.73
N THR A 27 -64.65 8.54 4.73
CA THR A 27 -63.59 9.49 5.06
C THR A 27 -62.35 9.10 4.26
N THR A 28 -62.28 9.46 2.98
CA THR A 28 -60.99 9.58 2.31
C THR A 28 -60.30 10.76 2.99
N PRO A 29 -59.18 10.56 3.72
CA PRO A 29 -58.37 11.69 4.14
C PRO A 29 -58.07 12.49 2.86
N ALA A 30 -58.17 13.81 2.93
CA ALA A 30 -57.63 14.63 1.85
C ALA A 30 -56.21 14.10 1.56
N PRO A 31 -55.83 13.86 0.30
CA PRO A 31 -54.48 13.42 0.00
C PRO A 31 -53.54 14.38 0.74
N GLU A 32 -52.77 13.86 1.68
CA GLU A 32 -51.81 14.68 2.39
C GLU A 32 -50.96 15.39 1.32
N PRO A 33 -50.71 16.70 1.47
CA PRO A 33 -49.84 17.41 0.55
C PRO A 33 -48.49 16.68 0.56
N ARG A 34 -48.21 15.93 -0.51
CA ARG A 34 -46.91 15.30 -0.72
C ARG A 34 -46.02 16.38 -1.29
N GLY A 35 -44.93 16.71 -0.60
CA GLY A 35 -43.82 17.41 -1.22
C GLY A 35 -43.29 16.58 -2.39
N GLU A 36 -42.82 17.24 -3.44
CA GLU A 36 -42.09 16.53 -4.49
C GLU A 36 -40.76 16.01 -3.89
N PRO A 37 -40.36 14.75 -4.16
CA PRO A 37 -39.08 14.23 -3.69
C PRO A 37 -37.93 15.08 -4.20
N ILE A 38 -36.96 15.39 -3.35
CA ILE A 38 -35.69 15.96 -3.77
C ILE A 38 -34.98 14.85 -4.57
N ASN A 39 -34.78 15.10 -5.87
CA ASN A 39 -34.08 14.16 -6.72
C ASN A 39 -32.58 14.16 -6.39
N LEU A 40 -32.14 13.08 -5.76
CA LEU A 40 -30.77 12.75 -5.39
C LEU A 40 -30.21 11.63 -6.31
N GLY A 41 -30.41 11.78 -7.62
CA GLY A 41 -29.81 11.03 -8.75
C GLY A 41 -29.21 9.63 -8.52
N PHE A 42 -28.23 9.50 -7.63
CA PHE A 42 -27.40 8.31 -7.43
C PHE A 42 -27.82 7.38 -6.28
N THR A 43 -28.55 7.88 -5.28
CA THR A 43 -28.90 7.09 -4.09
C THR A 43 -30.21 6.32 -4.24
N GLY A 44 -30.26 5.13 -3.63
CA GLY A 44 -31.44 4.29 -3.50
C GLY A 44 -32.49 4.84 -2.53
N ILE A 45 -32.21 5.98 -1.92
CA ILE A 45 -33.03 6.64 -0.92
C ILE A 45 -33.36 8.06 -1.41
N SER A 46 -34.65 8.34 -1.54
CA SER A 46 -35.19 9.67 -1.77
C SER A 46 -35.39 10.42 -0.46
N VAL A 47 -35.10 11.73 -0.47
CA VAL A 47 -35.43 12.67 0.60
C VAL A 47 -36.68 13.45 0.19
N GLU A 48 -37.79 13.28 0.91
CA GLU A 48 -39.00 14.10 0.73
C GLU A 48 -39.13 15.08 1.89
N VAL A 49 -39.30 16.37 1.58
CA VAL A 49 -39.53 17.42 2.58
C VAL A 49 -41.01 17.78 2.58
N GLN A 50 -41.70 17.61 3.71
CA GLN A 50 -43.15 17.85 3.84
C GLN A 50 -43.47 19.36 4.02
N GLY A 51 -43.08 20.17 3.04
CA GLY A 51 -43.33 21.61 3.00
C GLY A 51 -43.51 22.11 1.56
N VAL A 52 -43.66 23.43 1.41
CA VAL A 52 -43.68 24.14 0.12
C VAL A 52 -42.30 24.72 -0.15
N GLU A 53 -41.64 24.30 -1.23
CA GLU A 53 -40.37 24.89 -1.66
C GLU A 53 -40.54 26.40 -1.91
N GLY A 54 -39.58 27.20 -1.45
CA GLY A 54 -39.64 28.66 -1.48
C GLY A 54 -40.34 29.28 -0.26
N VAL A 55 -41.01 28.48 0.57
CA VAL A 55 -41.71 28.93 1.79
C VAL A 55 -41.17 28.20 3.01
N ASP A 56 -41.24 26.87 3.01
CA ASP A 56 -40.88 26.04 4.15
C ASP A 56 -39.44 25.52 4.05
N TYR A 57 -38.94 25.38 2.83
CA TYR A 57 -37.58 24.93 2.52
C TYR A 57 -37.11 25.49 1.17
N ALA A 58 -35.81 25.42 0.90
CA ALA A 58 -35.20 25.73 -0.39
C ALA A 58 -33.98 24.83 -0.64
N VAL A 59 -33.66 24.59 -1.91
CA VAL A 59 -32.54 23.72 -2.31
C VAL A 59 -31.52 24.52 -3.11
N GLU A 60 -30.25 24.46 -2.70
CA GLU A 60 -29.09 24.91 -3.49
C GLU A 60 -28.36 23.69 -4.04
N ARG A 61 -28.37 23.50 -5.36
CA ARG A 61 -27.50 22.48 -5.99
C ARG A 61 -26.11 23.07 -6.17
N VAL A 62 -25.08 22.26 -5.91
CA VAL A 62 -23.69 22.73 -6.06
C VAL A 62 -23.17 22.56 -7.49
N TRP A 63 -23.81 21.74 -8.30
CA TRP A 63 -23.45 21.49 -9.70
C TRP A 63 -24.68 21.56 -10.61
N PHE A 64 -24.48 22.02 -11.85
CA PHE A 64 -25.56 22.21 -12.81
C PHE A 64 -26.10 20.89 -13.39
N ASP A 65 -25.24 19.88 -13.59
CA ASP A 65 -25.63 18.60 -14.16
C ASP A 65 -25.92 17.59 -13.05
N ARG A 66 -27.17 17.57 -12.60
CA ARG A 66 -27.67 16.67 -11.55
C ARG A 66 -27.57 15.17 -11.89
N GLU A 67 -27.28 14.80 -13.13
CA GLU A 67 -27.05 13.42 -13.55
C GLU A 67 -25.60 12.97 -13.36
N VAL A 68 -24.70 13.91 -12.99
CA VAL A 68 -23.27 13.66 -12.77
C VAL A 68 -22.88 13.87 -11.31
N ASP A 69 -23.43 14.89 -10.67
CA ASP A 69 -23.24 15.20 -9.25
C ASP A 69 -24.56 15.71 -8.65
N ASP A 70 -25.03 15.06 -7.59
CA ASP A 70 -26.29 15.36 -6.92
C ASP A 70 -26.12 16.09 -5.57
N ASP A 71 -24.90 16.54 -5.25
CA ASP A 71 -24.62 17.34 -4.06
C ASP A 71 -25.47 18.60 -3.99
N LEU A 72 -26.05 18.84 -2.81
CA LEU A 72 -26.90 19.99 -2.55
C LEU A 72 -26.88 20.41 -1.08
N ILE A 73 -27.32 21.64 -0.84
CA ILE A 73 -27.57 22.22 0.48
C ILE A 73 -29.08 22.41 0.64
N LEU A 74 -29.64 21.88 1.72
CA LEU A 74 -31.04 21.99 2.07
C LEU A 74 -31.23 23.08 3.13
N TYR A 75 -31.88 24.18 2.76
CA TYR A 75 -32.34 25.19 3.70
C TYR A 75 -33.74 24.81 4.17
N ILE A 76 -33.97 24.66 5.47
CA ILE A 76 -35.24 24.14 5.99
C ILE A 76 -35.66 24.81 7.28
N HIS A 77 -36.97 25.00 7.45
CA HIS A 77 -37.55 25.29 8.75
C HIS A 77 -37.42 24.11 9.71
N ALA A 78 -37.07 24.38 10.96
CA ALA A 78 -36.76 23.31 11.91
C ALA A 78 -37.95 22.35 12.17
N ASP A 79 -39.19 22.82 12.03
CA ASP A 79 -40.40 22.03 12.26
C ASP A 79 -40.92 21.29 11.02
N VAL A 80 -40.29 21.45 9.86
CA VAL A 80 -40.69 20.78 8.62
C VAL A 80 -40.23 19.32 8.63
N PRO A 81 -41.15 18.35 8.42
CA PRO A 81 -40.78 16.93 8.39
C PRO A 81 -39.95 16.54 7.17
N ILE A 82 -38.93 15.72 7.42
CA ILE A 82 -38.10 15.03 6.44
C ILE A 82 -38.50 13.55 6.44
N ILE A 83 -38.66 13.00 5.23
CA ILE A 83 -39.00 11.60 4.99
C ILE A 83 -37.91 10.98 4.13
N LEU A 84 -37.36 9.86 4.59
CA LEU A 84 -36.49 9.01 3.79
C LEU A 84 -37.32 7.86 3.22
N ARG A 85 -37.16 7.55 1.93
CA ARG A 85 -37.82 6.41 1.30
C ARG A 85 -36.91 5.75 0.31
N HIS A 86 -36.94 4.43 0.27
CA HIS A 86 -36.41 3.71 -0.87
C HIS A 86 -37.15 4.15 -2.14
N ASN A 87 -36.40 4.33 -3.20
CA ASN A 87 -36.91 4.68 -4.52
C ASN A 87 -36.65 3.52 -5.50
N GLU A 88 -36.99 3.72 -6.77
CA GLU A 88 -36.72 2.76 -7.85
C GLU A 88 -35.23 2.47 -8.06
N SER A 89 -34.38 3.33 -7.50
CA SER A 89 -32.95 3.20 -7.43
C SER A 89 -32.51 2.45 -6.14
N ASN A 90 -33.36 1.83 -5.32
CA ASN A 90 -32.80 0.94 -4.29
C ASN A 90 -32.21 -0.34 -4.93
N LEU A 91 -30.96 -0.68 -4.61
CA LEU A 91 -30.26 -1.87 -5.13
C LEU A 91 -30.42 -3.11 -4.24
N VAL A 92 -30.97 -2.95 -3.04
CA VAL A 92 -31.22 -4.07 -2.13
C VAL A 92 -32.20 -5.06 -2.75
N GLY A 93 -31.74 -6.31 -2.86
CA GLY A 93 -32.48 -7.40 -3.49
C GLY A 93 -32.01 -7.77 -4.90
N ALA A 94 -31.14 -6.99 -5.57
CA ALA A 94 -30.55 -7.40 -6.85
C ALA A 94 -29.31 -8.32 -6.68
N ALA A 95 -29.27 -9.13 -5.61
CA ALA A 95 -28.14 -9.99 -5.25
C ALA A 95 -27.72 -10.93 -6.40
N THR A 96 -28.65 -11.24 -7.31
CA THR A 96 -28.33 -11.75 -8.64
C THR A 96 -29.33 -11.20 -9.66
N PRO A 97 -28.98 -11.13 -10.96
CA PRO A 97 -29.93 -10.81 -12.04
C PRO A 97 -31.17 -11.74 -12.08
N TRP A 98 -31.18 -12.81 -11.27
CA TRP A 98 -32.13 -13.92 -11.34
C TRP A 98 -33.14 -13.96 -10.20
N SER A 99 -33.00 -13.11 -9.18
CA SER A 99 -33.93 -13.11 -8.03
C SER A 99 -34.04 -11.72 -7.41
N PRO A 100 -34.98 -10.86 -7.86
CA PRO A 100 -35.25 -9.59 -7.17
C PRO A 100 -35.77 -9.90 -5.76
N GLY A 101 -34.94 -9.60 -4.76
CA GLY A 101 -35.27 -9.65 -3.35
C GLY A 101 -36.48 -8.76 -3.05
N LEU A 102 -37.34 -9.25 -2.16
CA LEU A 102 -38.59 -8.58 -1.75
C LEU A 102 -38.41 -7.68 -0.53
N ASP A 103 -37.21 -7.63 0.04
CA ASP A 103 -36.88 -6.85 1.21
C ASP A 103 -36.08 -5.63 0.76
N PRO A 104 -36.62 -4.41 0.89
CA PRO A 104 -35.93 -3.21 0.48
C PRO A 104 -34.82 -2.81 1.47
N GLY A 105 -34.46 -3.61 2.48
CA GLY A 105 -33.45 -3.21 3.46
C GLY A 105 -33.99 -2.25 4.52
N THR A 106 -33.11 -1.78 5.39
CA THR A 106 -33.43 -0.83 6.48
C THR A 106 -32.66 0.47 6.31
N ILE A 107 -33.37 1.57 6.05
CA ILE A 107 -32.76 2.90 6.03
C ILE A 107 -32.31 3.28 7.44
N VAL A 108 -31.05 3.70 7.55
CA VAL A 108 -30.45 4.31 8.73
C VAL A 108 -30.06 5.74 8.39
N TYR A 109 -30.14 6.64 9.36
CA TYR A 109 -29.67 8.01 9.22
C TYR A 109 -29.00 8.50 10.50
N ARG A 110 -28.16 9.52 10.38
CA ARG A 110 -27.59 10.30 11.49
C ARG A 110 -27.62 11.78 11.17
N ILE A 111 -27.67 12.59 12.22
CA ILE A 111 -27.46 14.04 12.16
C ILE A 111 -26.13 14.34 12.84
N ASP A 112 -25.27 15.04 12.12
CA ASP A 112 -23.91 15.41 12.52
C ASP A 112 -23.00 14.19 12.75
N GLY A 113 -21.93 14.36 13.53
CA GLY A 113 -20.87 13.37 13.71
C GLY A 113 -19.46 13.86 13.33
N ASP A 114 -19.32 15.14 13.02
CA ASP A 114 -18.02 15.73 12.65
C ASP A 114 -17.04 15.74 13.82
N GLY A 115 -15.75 15.62 13.50
CA GLY A 115 -14.70 15.59 14.52
C GLY A 115 -14.88 14.45 15.54
N LEU A 116 -15.50 13.33 15.14
CA LEU A 116 -15.62 12.12 15.96
C LEU A 116 -14.25 11.79 16.56
N ARG A 117 -14.20 11.77 17.90
CA ARG A 117 -12.96 11.58 18.66
C ARG A 117 -12.85 10.13 19.07
N GLY A 118 -11.69 9.53 18.78
CA GLY A 118 -11.36 8.24 19.37
C GLY A 118 -11.18 8.35 20.90
N TYR A 119 -11.12 7.20 21.57
CA TYR A 119 -10.94 7.11 23.03
C TYR A 119 -9.73 7.89 23.57
N ASP A 120 -8.69 8.08 22.75
CA ASP A 120 -7.45 8.76 23.12
C ASP A 120 -7.48 10.27 22.80
N GLY A 121 -8.61 10.80 22.31
CA GLY A 121 -8.79 12.22 21.98
C GLY A 121 -8.24 12.64 20.62
N ASN A 122 -7.67 11.72 19.84
CA ASN A 122 -7.24 12.00 18.47
C ASN A 122 -8.45 12.19 17.56
N LEU A 123 -8.41 13.27 16.77
CA LEU A 123 -9.34 13.50 15.67
C LEU A 123 -9.12 12.43 14.59
N TYR A 124 -10.20 12.04 13.91
CA TYR A 124 -10.18 11.05 12.81
C TYR A 124 -9.82 9.62 13.25
N GLN A 125 -9.89 9.32 14.55
CA GLN A 125 -9.64 7.97 15.07
C GLN A 125 -10.95 7.19 15.17
N ALA A 126 -11.10 6.26 14.24
CA ALA A 126 -12.29 5.45 14.01
C ALA A 126 -12.56 4.36 15.06
N ALA A 127 -11.54 3.92 15.82
CA ALA A 127 -11.68 2.99 16.94
C ALA A 127 -10.47 3.09 17.89
N PRO A 128 -10.62 2.75 19.19
CA PRO A 128 -9.48 2.62 20.08
C PRO A 128 -8.51 1.53 19.60
N ALA A 129 -7.20 1.74 19.81
CA ALA A 129 -6.14 0.82 19.37
C ALA A 129 -6.24 -0.61 19.96
N ASN A 130 -7.12 -0.82 20.94
CA ASN A 130 -7.35 -2.12 21.58
C ASN A 130 -8.46 -2.97 20.90
N GLY A 131 -9.02 -2.51 19.77
CA GLY A 131 -10.05 -3.24 19.02
C GLY A 131 -11.39 -3.35 19.74
N GLN A 132 -11.62 -2.57 20.80
CA GLN A 132 -12.97 -2.42 21.36
C GLN A 132 -13.80 -1.51 20.44
N PRO A 133 -15.11 -1.77 20.28
CA PRO A 133 -16.01 -0.83 19.62
C PRO A 133 -15.90 0.56 20.26
N LEU A 134 -16.11 1.63 19.48
CA LEU A 134 -16.28 2.97 20.04
C LEU A 134 -17.38 2.94 21.13
N ASP A 135 -17.19 3.69 22.22
CA ASP A 135 -18.22 3.94 23.23
C ASP A 135 -18.38 5.46 23.36
N PRO A 136 -19.52 6.04 22.93
CA PRO A 136 -20.65 5.31 22.37
C PRO A 136 -20.36 4.77 20.95
N PRO A 137 -20.88 3.58 20.59
CA PRO A 137 -20.74 3.06 19.23
C PRO A 137 -21.38 4.04 18.25
N LEU A 138 -20.97 4.02 16.98
CA LEU A 138 -21.66 4.74 15.90
C LEU A 138 -23.19 4.51 15.94
N ASP A 139 -23.63 3.34 16.41
CA ASP A 139 -25.02 2.99 16.73
C ASP A 139 -25.75 3.97 17.67
N ALA A 140 -25.04 4.78 18.47
CA ALA A 140 -25.64 5.74 19.39
C ALA A 140 -26.05 7.06 18.74
N ILE A 141 -25.46 7.40 17.59
CA ILE A 141 -25.84 8.57 16.77
C ILE A 141 -26.67 8.18 15.54
N GLN A 142 -26.70 6.89 15.23
CA GLN A 142 -27.51 6.33 14.16
C GLN A 142 -28.94 6.06 14.63
N SER A 143 -29.90 6.38 13.77
CA SER A 143 -31.31 6.12 13.97
C SER A 143 -31.84 5.29 12.80
N GLN A 144 -32.45 4.14 13.12
CA GLN A 144 -33.25 3.43 12.13
C GLN A 144 -34.44 4.30 11.74
N TYR A 145 -34.53 4.61 10.45
CA TYR A 145 -35.65 5.39 9.94
C TYR A 145 -36.94 4.55 9.98
N SER A 146 -37.92 5.02 10.75
CA SER A 146 -39.23 4.36 10.87
C SER A 146 -40.41 5.32 10.78
N VAL A 147 -40.17 6.62 10.97
CA VAL A 147 -41.15 7.69 10.92
C VAL A 147 -40.48 8.98 10.42
N PRO A 148 -41.24 9.93 9.83
CA PRO A 148 -40.72 11.26 9.51
C PRO A 148 -40.09 11.93 10.74
N PHE A 149 -39.00 12.65 10.56
CA PHE A 149 -38.31 13.41 11.62
C PHE A 149 -38.20 14.89 11.25
N THR A 150 -37.87 15.75 12.21
CA THR A 150 -37.67 17.19 11.99
C THR A 150 -36.33 17.64 12.56
N MET A 151 -35.84 18.80 12.12
CA MET A 151 -34.59 19.38 12.63
C MET A 151 -34.77 20.14 13.96
N ALA A 152 -36.01 20.30 14.44
CA ALA A 152 -36.36 21.03 15.66
C ALA A 152 -35.68 20.50 16.93
N HIS A 153 -35.34 19.21 16.97
CA HIS A 153 -34.57 18.66 18.09
C HIS A 153 -33.13 19.17 18.10
N PHE A 154 -32.52 19.29 16.92
CA PHE A 154 -31.11 19.65 16.73
C PHE A 154 -30.89 21.17 16.74
N LYS A 155 -31.93 21.97 16.46
CA LYS A 155 -31.84 23.43 16.49
C LYS A 155 -31.32 23.97 17.82
N GLY A 156 -30.25 24.76 17.76
CA GLY A 156 -29.52 25.33 18.89
C GLY A 156 -28.52 24.38 19.55
N GLN A 157 -28.37 23.15 19.06
CA GLN A 157 -27.34 22.21 19.48
C GLN A 157 -26.12 22.40 18.58
N VAL A 158 -25.29 23.40 18.93
CA VAL A 158 -24.11 23.79 18.15
C VAL A 158 -22.84 23.77 19.01
N GLY A 159 -21.76 23.19 18.48
CA GLY A 159 -20.43 23.19 19.07
C GLY A 159 -19.84 21.81 19.34
N ALA A 160 -18.67 21.78 19.98
CA ALA A 160 -18.00 20.55 20.33
C ALA A 160 -18.73 19.83 21.48
N GLY A 161 -19.37 18.71 21.17
CA GLY A 161 -19.82 17.72 22.14
C GLY A 161 -18.63 16.92 22.72
N PRO A 162 -18.89 16.00 23.66
CA PRO A 162 -17.84 15.16 24.24
C PRO A 162 -17.20 14.21 23.22
N ASP A 163 -18.01 13.68 22.28
CA ASP A 163 -17.60 12.60 21.37
C ASP A 163 -17.50 13.08 19.91
N PHE A 164 -18.32 14.06 19.51
CA PHE A 164 -18.36 14.66 18.17
C PHE A 164 -18.93 16.09 18.24
N HIS A 165 -18.93 16.83 17.13
CA HIS A 165 -19.54 18.15 17.03
C HIS A 165 -21.04 18.05 16.68
N ASP A 166 -21.89 18.63 17.53
CA ASP A 166 -23.30 18.89 17.24
C ASP A 166 -23.37 20.19 16.46
N GLY A 167 -23.85 20.19 15.22
CA GLY A 167 -24.00 21.38 14.37
C GLY A 167 -22.77 22.31 14.22
N ILE A 168 -22.86 23.26 13.28
CA ILE A 168 -21.83 24.28 13.07
C ILE A 168 -22.50 25.62 12.78
N VAL A 169 -22.07 26.69 13.45
CA VAL A 169 -22.54 28.04 13.14
C VAL A 169 -21.51 28.70 12.23
N ASP A 170 -21.92 29.16 11.05
CA ASP A 170 -21.05 29.91 10.16
C ASP A 170 -20.80 31.34 10.68
N GLU A 171 -19.91 32.09 10.03
CA GLU A 171 -19.57 33.46 10.45
C GLU A 171 -20.75 34.45 10.37
N HIS A 172 -21.84 34.09 9.68
CA HIS A 172 -23.04 34.90 9.52
C HIS A 172 -24.13 34.55 10.53
N GLY A 173 -23.95 33.46 11.28
CA GLY A 173 -24.89 32.98 12.30
C GLY A 173 -25.91 31.96 11.78
N ASP A 174 -25.79 31.48 10.55
CA ASP A 174 -26.59 30.35 10.08
C ASP A 174 -26.10 29.06 10.75
N GLU A 175 -27.04 28.19 11.09
CA GLU A 175 -26.79 26.91 11.76
C GLU A 175 -26.86 25.77 10.75
N TRP A 176 -25.73 25.08 10.59
CA TRP A 176 -25.50 24.00 9.65
C TRP A 176 -25.46 22.66 10.39
N HIS A 177 -26.04 21.65 9.77
CA HIS A 177 -25.98 20.26 10.19
C HIS A 177 -25.64 19.36 9.01
N VAL A 178 -25.24 18.13 9.30
CA VAL A 178 -24.95 17.11 8.30
C VAL A 178 -25.95 15.97 8.44
N LEU A 179 -26.87 15.82 7.50
CA LEU A 179 -27.74 14.65 7.43
C LEU A 179 -27.04 13.57 6.58
N SER A 180 -26.66 12.46 7.21
CA SER A 180 -26.15 11.28 6.51
C SER A 180 -27.19 10.17 6.57
N PHE A 181 -27.41 9.44 5.48
CA PHE A 181 -28.30 8.28 5.46
C PHE A 181 -27.83 7.25 4.45
N TRP A 182 -28.17 5.99 4.69
CA TRP A 182 -27.81 4.83 3.86
C TRP A 182 -28.74 3.66 4.14
N ASP A 183 -28.70 2.64 3.29
CA ASP A 183 -29.43 1.39 3.51
C ASP A 183 -28.52 0.34 4.18
N VAL A 184 -29.11 -0.43 5.10
CA VAL A 184 -28.47 -1.62 5.68
C VAL A 184 -28.92 -2.83 4.87
N ASP A 185 -28.05 -3.26 3.96
CA ASP A 185 -28.30 -4.43 3.12
C ASP A 185 -28.34 -5.70 4.00
N PRO A 186 -29.21 -6.67 3.72
CA PRO A 186 -29.22 -7.94 4.43
C PRO A 186 -27.94 -8.73 4.13
N GLU A 187 -27.23 -9.17 5.18
CA GLU A 187 -26.06 -10.06 5.12
C GLU A 187 -26.31 -11.22 4.14
N ASN A 188 -25.72 -11.15 2.95
CA ASN A 188 -25.90 -12.12 1.88
C ASN A 188 -24.58 -12.58 1.25
N SER A 189 -23.45 -11.99 1.60
CA SER A 189 -22.13 -12.40 1.13
C SER A 189 -21.22 -12.87 2.26
N GLU A 190 -20.29 -13.76 1.93
CA GLU A 190 -19.20 -14.18 2.84
C GLU A 190 -18.17 -13.05 3.04
N ASP A 191 -18.34 -11.91 2.36
CA ASP A 191 -17.45 -10.76 2.41
C ASP A 191 -18.19 -9.56 2.99
N GLU A 192 -18.14 -9.37 4.31
CA GLU A 192 -18.79 -8.28 5.05
C GLU A 192 -18.47 -6.87 4.49
N ARG A 193 -17.44 -6.75 3.65
CA ARG A 193 -17.08 -5.52 2.92
C ARG A 193 -18.10 -5.11 1.85
N ASP A 194 -18.79 -6.08 1.24
CA ASP A 194 -19.71 -5.83 0.11
C ASP A 194 -21.15 -5.57 0.59
N ASP A 195 -21.46 -5.89 1.86
CA ASP A 195 -22.82 -6.05 2.38
C ASP A 195 -23.38 -4.84 3.13
N GLN A 196 -22.71 -3.69 3.14
CA GLN A 196 -23.07 -2.67 4.13
C GLN A 196 -23.34 -1.24 3.66
N THR A 197 -23.23 -0.84 2.37
CA THR A 197 -23.60 0.54 1.92
C THR A 197 -23.13 0.89 0.50
N ASN A 198 -23.96 0.68 -0.52
CA ASN A 198 -23.68 1.20 -1.87
C ASN A 198 -24.54 2.42 -2.26
N ASP A 199 -25.36 2.93 -1.34
CA ASP A 199 -26.38 3.94 -1.63
C ASP A 199 -26.45 5.10 -0.62
N GLY A 200 -25.43 5.22 0.23
CA GLY A 200 -25.32 6.28 1.22
C GLY A 200 -25.17 7.67 0.60
N LYS A 201 -25.74 8.69 1.25
CA LYS A 201 -25.65 10.10 0.86
C LYS A 201 -25.45 11.01 2.07
N THR A 202 -24.63 12.04 1.89
CA THR A 202 -24.48 13.15 2.84
C THR A 202 -25.17 14.40 2.30
N LEU A 203 -25.91 15.08 3.17
CA LEU A 203 -26.65 16.29 2.86
C LEU A 203 -26.32 17.39 3.87
N MET A 204 -25.89 18.56 3.38
CA MET A 204 -25.75 19.74 4.22
C MET A 204 -27.13 20.37 4.47
N VAL A 205 -27.47 20.63 5.73
CA VAL A 205 -28.77 21.17 6.13
C VAL A 205 -28.59 22.47 6.90
N VAL A 206 -29.17 23.57 6.42
CA VAL A 206 -29.19 24.86 7.11
C VAL A 206 -30.55 25.07 7.76
N VAL A 207 -30.59 25.10 9.09
CA VAL A 207 -31.83 25.06 9.87
C VAL A 207 -32.23 26.45 10.35
N ASP A 208 -33.45 26.87 9.99
CA ASP A 208 -33.97 28.22 10.23
C ASP A 208 -32.95 29.32 9.84
N PRO A 209 -32.56 29.39 8.55
CA PRO A 209 -31.52 30.32 8.11
C PRO A 209 -31.91 31.76 8.39
N ILE A 210 -30.96 32.52 8.93
CA ILE A 210 -31.13 33.96 9.21
C ILE A 210 -30.64 34.82 8.04
N THR A 211 -30.03 34.19 7.04
CA THR A 211 -29.70 34.76 5.74
C THR A 211 -30.63 34.17 4.65
N PRO A 212 -30.79 34.82 3.49
CA PRO A 212 -31.52 34.23 2.36
C PRO A 212 -30.88 32.92 1.88
N ALA A 213 -31.67 31.93 1.47
CA ALA A 213 -31.15 30.82 0.68
C ALA A 213 -30.78 31.32 -0.74
N ILE A 214 -29.72 30.78 -1.32
CA ILE A 214 -29.28 31.07 -2.70
C ILE A 214 -29.41 29.80 -3.55
N ALA A 215 -29.85 29.93 -4.79
CA ALA A 215 -29.88 28.82 -5.75
C ALA A 215 -29.48 29.31 -7.14
N PHE A 216 -28.97 28.39 -7.95
CA PHE A 216 -28.53 28.66 -9.31
C PHE A 216 -29.31 27.80 -10.30
N ASP A 217 -29.70 28.38 -11.42
CA ASP A 217 -30.32 27.68 -12.54
C ASP A 217 -29.48 27.91 -13.81
N ALA A 218 -29.08 26.82 -14.45
CA ALA A 218 -28.30 26.84 -15.69
C ALA A 218 -29.21 26.51 -16.89
N PRO A 219 -29.55 27.51 -17.72
CA PRO A 219 -30.18 27.25 -19.01
C PRO A 219 -29.33 26.32 -19.90
N ALA A 220 -29.93 25.75 -20.93
CA ALA A 220 -29.22 24.87 -21.86
C ALA A 220 -27.98 25.56 -22.46
N GLY A 221 -26.80 24.98 -22.24
CA GLY A 221 -25.50 25.49 -22.69
C GLY A 221 -24.76 26.36 -21.66
N GLU A 222 -25.40 26.69 -20.54
CA GLU A 222 -24.80 27.40 -19.42
C GLU A 222 -24.35 26.40 -18.34
N GLN A 223 -23.39 26.79 -17.51
CA GLN A 223 -22.79 25.93 -16.49
C GLN A 223 -22.52 26.73 -15.22
N TYR A 224 -22.65 26.07 -14.06
CA TYR A 224 -22.13 26.59 -12.80
C TYR A 224 -21.59 25.48 -11.92
N TYR A 225 -20.67 25.84 -11.04
CA TYR A 225 -20.14 25.01 -9.96
C TYR A 225 -19.96 25.84 -8.70
N THR A 226 -20.47 25.35 -7.59
CA THR A 226 -20.27 25.92 -6.26
C THR A 226 -19.35 25.01 -5.46
N THR A 227 -18.26 25.55 -4.91
CA THR A 227 -17.35 24.80 -4.04
C THR A 227 -18.09 24.27 -2.80
N PRO A 228 -17.72 23.10 -2.26
CA PRO A 228 -18.39 22.55 -1.08
C PRO A 228 -18.32 23.52 0.10
N ALA A 229 -19.38 23.55 0.92
CA ALA A 229 -19.39 24.36 2.14
C ALA A 229 -18.47 23.78 3.23
N LYS A 230 -18.14 22.49 3.14
CA LYS A 230 -17.49 21.75 4.20
C LYS A 230 -16.81 20.49 3.67
N LEU A 231 -15.68 20.12 4.27
CA LEU A 231 -15.07 18.81 4.11
C LEU A 231 -15.72 17.75 5.02
N HIS A 232 -15.68 16.50 4.59
CA HIS A 232 -16.12 15.37 5.41
C HIS A 232 -15.35 15.34 6.75
N TYR A 233 -16.05 15.15 7.88
CA TYR A 233 -15.51 15.15 9.25
C TYR A 233 -14.82 16.43 9.76
N VAL A 234 -14.72 17.49 8.97
CA VAL A 234 -14.09 18.76 9.41
C VAL A 234 -15.16 19.69 9.96
N PRO A 235 -15.19 20.02 11.27
CA PRO A 235 -16.25 20.83 11.87
C PRO A 235 -16.09 22.34 11.55
N HIS A 236 -15.98 22.68 10.27
CA HIS A 236 -15.80 24.04 9.77
C HIS A 236 -16.63 24.27 8.50
N ILE A 237 -17.33 25.42 8.44
CA ILE A 237 -18.00 25.88 7.23
C ILE A 237 -17.09 26.88 6.53
N HIS A 238 -16.61 26.51 5.35
CA HIS A 238 -15.78 27.37 4.51
C HIS A 238 -16.66 28.36 3.74
N GLY A 239 -16.13 29.56 3.50
CA GLY A 239 -16.72 30.47 2.51
C GLY A 239 -16.75 29.77 1.15
N GLN A 240 -17.86 29.83 0.44
CA GLN A 240 -17.99 29.15 -0.85
C GLN A 240 -17.77 30.11 -2.01
N ARG A 241 -17.26 29.55 -3.11
CA ARG A 241 -17.14 30.23 -4.39
C ARG A 241 -18.06 29.57 -5.40
N THR A 242 -18.76 30.36 -6.22
CA THR A 242 -19.50 29.88 -7.38
C THR A 242 -18.86 30.37 -8.66
N TYR A 243 -18.43 29.42 -9.49
CA TYR A 243 -18.01 29.62 -10.87
C TYR A 243 -19.23 29.52 -11.77
N LEU A 244 -19.45 30.47 -12.67
CA LEU A 244 -20.65 30.46 -13.52
C LEU A 244 -20.45 31.16 -14.86
N THR A 245 -21.22 30.73 -15.86
CA THR A 245 -21.29 31.38 -17.19
C THR A 245 -22.35 32.49 -17.23
N ALA A 246 -22.31 33.32 -18.27
CA ALA A 246 -23.11 34.53 -18.46
C ALA A 246 -24.63 34.34 -18.29
N GLY A 247 -25.17 33.21 -18.75
CA GLY A 247 -26.61 32.96 -18.77
C GLY A 247 -27.18 32.35 -17.49
N VAL A 248 -26.34 31.98 -16.51
CA VAL A 248 -26.79 31.40 -15.23
C VAL A 248 -27.68 32.39 -14.47
N GLN A 249 -28.75 31.88 -13.87
CA GLN A 249 -29.70 32.66 -13.08
C GLN A 249 -29.51 32.40 -11.59
N LEU A 250 -29.39 33.49 -10.82
CA LEU A 250 -29.31 33.46 -9.36
C LEU A 250 -30.70 33.70 -8.78
N GLN A 251 -31.10 32.85 -7.84
CA GLN A 251 -32.35 32.95 -7.11
C GLN A 251 -32.07 33.12 -5.63
N LEU A 252 -32.74 34.08 -4.99
CA LEU A 252 -32.68 34.28 -3.55
C LEU A 252 -34.06 34.04 -2.93
N THR A 253 -34.09 33.28 -1.84
CA THR A 253 -35.32 32.86 -1.18
C THR A 253 -35.27 33.17 0.31
N ASN A 254 -36.31 33.80 0.84
CA ASN A 254 -36.50 34.00 2.27
C ASN A 254 -37.54 32.99 2.76
N ILE A 255 -37.09 31.90 3.37
CA ILE A 255 -38.00 30.91 3.96
C ILE A 255 -38.46 31.33 5.36
N THR A 256 -37.70 32.13 6.10
CA THR A 256 -37.97 32.43 7.52
C THR A 256 -38.90 33.62 7.79
N GLY A 257 -39.37 34.33 6.76
CA GLY A 257 -40.34 35.41 6.97
C GLY A 257 -40.67 36.27 5.75
N ALA A 258 -41.19 37.47 6.03
CA ALA A 258 -41.67 38.41 5.00
C ALA A 258 -40.72 39.60 4.77
N GLU A 259 -39.56 39.63 5.45
CA GLU A 259 -38.57 40.69 5.25
C GLU A 259 -38.04 40.67 3.81
N PRO A 260 -37.85 41.84 3.17
CA PRO A 260 -37.33 41.91 1.82
C PRO A 260 -35.88 41.41 1.79
N ILE A 261 -35.53 40.71 0.71
CA ILE A 261 -34.15 40.32 0.44
C ILE A 261 -33.43 41.50 -0.21
N HIS A 262 -32.25 41.82 0.30
CA HIS A 262 -31.35 42.80 -0.27
C HIS A 262 -30.08 42.13 -0.76
N TYR A 263 -29.48 42.69 -1.81
CA TYR A 263 -28.19 42.22 -2.32
C TYR A 263 -27.31 43.37 -2.81
N GLN A 264 -26.02 43.09 -2.91
CA GLN A 264 -24.99 44.03 -3.38
C GLN A 264 -23.88 43.25 -4.08
N VAL A 265 -23.44 43.72 -5.25
CA VAL A 265 -22.22 43.23 -5.92
C VAL A 265 -21.08 44.17 -5.55
N ASP A 266 -19.99 43.62 -5.02
CA ASP A 266 -18.84 44.32 -4.46
C ASP A 266 -19.25 45.48 -3.53
N ASN A 267 -18.75 46.68 -3.81
CA ASN A 267 -19.10 47.92 -3.11
C ASN A 267 -20.13 48.74 -3.91
N GLY A 268 -20.94 48.07 -4.74
CA GLY A 268 -21.99 48.66 -5.56
C GLY A 268 -23.16 49.23 -4.76
N THR A 269 -24.24 49.60 -5.44
CA THR A 269 -25.45 50.06 -4.74
C THR A 269 -26.27 48.87 -4.26
N VAL A 270 -26.74 48.92 -3.00
CA VAL A 270 -27.67 47.93 -2.46
C VAL A 270 -28.97 47.93 -3.27
N GLN A 271 -29.37 46.74 -3.71
CA GLN A 271 -30.61 46.53 -4.45
C GLN A 271 -31.58 45.69 -3.61
N THR A 272 -32.87 45.79 -3.92
CA THR A 272 -33.90 44.89 -3.38
C THR A 272 -34.17 43.82 -4.42
N TYR A 273 -34.07 42.56 -4.01
CA TYR A 273 -34.34 41.42 -4.87
C TYR A 273 -35.82 41.37 -5.25
N GLY A 274 -36.11 41.25 -6.54
CA GLY A 274 -37.47 41.24 -7.09
C GLY A 274 -37.80 40.04 -7.97
N GLY A 275 -36.87 39.09 -8.10
CA GLY A 275 -36.96 37.93 -8.99
C GLY A 275 -35.57 37.47 -9.47
N PRO A 276 -35.49 36.37 -10.23
CA PRO A 276 -34.22 35.79 -10.68
C PRO A 276 -33.30 36.82 -11.35
N LEU A 277 -32.01 36.75 -11.04
CA LEU A 277 -30.98 37.65 -11.55
C LEU A 277 -30.10 36.92 -12.56
N VAL A 278 -29.95 37.45 -13.77
CA VAL A 278 -29.06 36.84 -14.78
C VAL A 278 -27.63 37.31 -14.54
N ALA A 279 -26.67 36.38 -14.50
CA ALA A 279 -25.28 36.65 -14.15
C ALA A 279 -24.64 37.76 -15.00
N SER A 280 -24.84 37.75 -16.32
CA SER A 280 -24.31 38.78 -17.24
C SER A 280 -24.87 40.20 -17.01
N GLN A 281 -25.91 40.35 -16.17
CA GLN A 281 -26.47 41.65 -15.79
C GLN A 281 -25.90 42.14 -14.45
N LEU A 282 -25.32 41.24 -13.67
CA LEU A 282 -24.72 41.50 -12.36
C LEU A 282 -23.22 41.71 -12.45
N PHE A 283 -22.54 40.88 -13.24
CA PHE A 283 -21.09 40.79 -13.33
C PHE A 283 -20.62 41.32 -14.69
N GLY A 284 -19.55 42.10 -14.68
CA GLY A 284 -19.14 42.91 -15.83
C GLY A 284 -18.09 42.22 -16.69
N GLU A 285 -16.86 42.17 -16.19
CA GLU A 285 -15.72 41.59 -16.88
C GLU A 285 -15.63 40.07 -16.63
N PRO A 286 -15.43 39.26 -17.68
CA PRO A 286 -15.05 37.84 -17.57
C PRO A 286 -13.75 37.63 -16.79
N ASP A 287 -13.56 36.42 -16.29
CA ASP A 287 -12.42 35.99 -15.49
C ASP A 287 -12.13 36.89 -14.29
N GLN A 288 -13.20 37.42 -13.68
CA GLN A 288 -13.11 38.25 -12.50
C GLN A 288 -13.93 37.64 -11.36
N THR A 289 -13.37 37.75 -10.17
CA THR A 289 -14.03 37.44 -8.91
C THR A 289 -14.78 38.65 -8.36
N TYR A 290 -16.03 38.44 -7.94
CA TYR A 290 -16.91 39.43 -7.35
C TYR A 290 -17.41 38.96 -5.98
N ALA A 291 -17.54 39.89 -5.03
CA ALA A 291 -18.21 39.63 -3.75
C ALA A 291 -19.72 39.86 -3.91
N PHE A 292 -20.52 38.80 -3.91
CA PHE A 292 -21.98 38.88 -3.96
C PHE A 292 -22.57 38.78 -2.54
N ARG A 293 -22.94 39.92 -1.96
CA ARG A 293 -23.51 40.00 -0.61
C ARG A 293 -25.02 40.00 -0.64
N TYR A 294 -25.66 39.25 0.25
CA TYR A 294 -27.13 39.18 0.36
C TYR A 294 -27.59 39.01 1.82
N TRP A 295 -28.75 39.60 2.16
CA TRP A 295 -29.29 39.60 3.52
C TRP A 295 -30.80 39.88 3.58
N LEU A 296 -31.39 39.66 4.75
CA LEU A 296 -32.80 39.94 5.06
C LEU A 296 -33.00 41.29 5.75
N GLY A 297 -33.96 42.08 5.28
CA GLY A 297 -34.33 43.37 5.87
C GLY A 297 -33.20 44.41 5.82
N GLN A 298 -33.33 45.51 6.56
CA GLN A 298 -32.33 46.59 6.51
C GLN A 298 -31.05 46.31 7.32
N ASN A 299 -31.13 45.44 8.33
CA ASN A 299 -30.07 45.22 9.32
C ASN A 299 -29.76 43.74 9.55
N GLY A 300 -30.20 42.84 8.66
CA GLY A 300 -29.87 41.42 8.78
C GLY A 300 -28.39 41.13 8.54
N PRO A 301 -27.92 39.93 8.94
CA PRO A 301 -26.55 39.49 8.66
C PRO A 301 -26.30 39.41 7.16
N GLN A 302 -25.17 39.95 6.72
CA GLN A 302 -24.74 39.92 5.32
C GLN A 302 -23.93 38.67 5.05
N LYS A 303 -24.52 37.74 4.29
CA LYS A 303 -23.81 36.57 3.76
C LYS A 303 -23.09 36.97 2.49
N GLU A 304 -21.86 36.52 2.32
CA GLU A 304 -21.06 36.76 1.13
C GLU A 304 -20.88 35.45 0.35
N ARG A 305 -21.13 35.50 -0.96
CA ARG A 305 -20.76 34.46 -1.91
C ARG A 305 -19.70 35.02 -2.84
N GLU A 306 -18.58 34.35 -2.97
CA GLU A 306 -17.60 34.71 -3.97
C GLU A 306 -18.05 34.19 -5.36
N ILE A 307 -18.15 35.06 -6.36
CA ILE A 307 -18.59 34.69 -7.72
C ILE A 307 -17.42 34.88 -8.69
N HIS A 308 -16.94 33.81 -9.31
CA HIS A 308 -15.97 33.89 -10.40
C HIS A 308 -16.72 33.78 -11.73
N PHE A 309 -16.88 34.94 -12.38
CA PHE A 309 -17.69 35.08 -13.58
C PHE A 309 -16.89 34.74 -14.83
N GLU A 310 -17.37 33.78 -15.65
CA GLU A 310 -16.72 33.35 -16.90
C GLU A 310 -15.22 33.04 -16.69
N PRO A 311 -14.88 32.05 -15.84
CA PRO A 311 -13.48 31.73 -15.53
C PRO A 311 -12.73 31.26 -16.78
N ILE A 312 -11.44 31.58 -16.86
CA ILE A 312 -10.54 30.93 -17.84
C ILE A 312 -10.16 29.52 -17.39
N GLN A 313 -9.57 28.75 -18.30
CA GLN A 313 -9.05 27.41 -18.02
C GLN A 313 -8.08 27.45 -16.83
N PRO A 314 -8.34 26.73 -15.72
CA PRO A 314 -7.43 26.68 -14.58
C PRO A 314 -6.15 25.91 -14.97
N GLY A 315 -5.02 26.28 -14.35
CA GLY A 315 -3.73 25.64 -14.63
C GLY A 315 -3.24 25.84 -16.07
N ALA A 316 -3.70 26.86 -16.79
CA ALA A 316 -3.25 27.14 -18.16
C ALA A 316 -1.73 27.43 -18.26
N ASP A 317 -1.08 27.74 -17.14
CA ASP A 317 0.36 27.90 -17.00
C ASP A 317 1.07 26.64 -16.45
N GLU A 318 0.33 25.63 -16.03
CA GLU A 318 0.85 24.31 -15.71
C GLU A 318 1.27 23.61 -17.02
N THR A 319 2.31 22.78 -16.95
CA THR A 319 2.79 22.02 -18.12
C THR A 319 2.19 20.61 -18.06
N HIS A 320 1.47 20.23 -19.12
CA HIS A 320 0.77 18.94 -19.23
C HIS A 320 0.87 18.35 -20.65
N PRO A 321 0.84 17.01 -20.80
CA PRO A 321 1.09 16.01 -19.76
C PRO A 321 2.57 15.98 -19.35
N ARG A 322 2.86 15.50 -18.14
CA ARG A 322 4.23 15.28 -17.66
C ARG A 322 4.45 13.94 -16.98
N MET A 323 3.41 13.32 -16.43
CA MET A 323 3.59 12.09 -15.66
C MET A 323 3.84 10.88 -16.58
N LEU A 324 3.04 10.71 -17.64
CA LEU A 324 3.23 9.60 -18.60
C LEU A 324 4.26 9.93 -19.68
N TYR A 325 4.30 11.20 -20.11
CA TYR A 325 5.18 11.68 -21.16
C TYR A 325 6.00 12.84 -20.59
N PRO A 326 7.32 12.72 -20.43
CA PRO A 326 8.14 13.75 -19.79
C PRO A 326 8.18 15.05 -20.58
N ASP A 327 7.92 14.98 -21.89
CA ASP A 327 7.90 16.13 -22.78
C ASP A 327 6.98 15.91 -24.01
N PRO A 328 6.67 16.99 -24.76
CA PRO A 328 5.86 16.89 -25.97
C PRO A 328 6.46 16.01 -27.09
N GLN A 329 7.78 15.78 -27.10
CA GLN A 329 8.43 14.94 -28.11
C GLN A 329 8.16 13.45 -27.82
N ALA A 330 8.17 13.05 -26.55
CA ALA A 330 7.81 11.71 -26.11
C ALA A 330 6.35 11.38 -26.50
N LEU A 331 5.42 12.31 -26.24
CA LEU A 331 4.02 12.15 -26.66
C LEU A 331 3.88 12.03 -28.19
N ALA A 332 4.55 12.89 -28.96
CA ALA A 332 4.51 12.84 -30.42
C ALA A 332 5.09 11.52 -30.98
N ALA A 333 6.13 10.96 -30.33
CA ALA A 333 6.68 9.66 -30.70
C ALA A 333 5.67 8.53 -30.43
N ALA A 334 4.97 8.57 -29.29
CA ALA A 334 3.92 7.62 -28.96
C ALA A 334 2.75 7.67 -29.97
N GLN A 335 2.29 8.87 -30.31
CA GLN A 335 1.26 9.08 -31.35
C GLN A 335 1.70 8.51 -32.70
N ALA A 336 2.96 8.69 -33.09
CA ALA A 336 3.48 8.17 -34.35
C ALA A 336 3.50 6.63 -34.41
N ILE A 337 3.77 5.96 -33.29
CA ILE A 337 3.72 4.49 -33.18
C ILE A 337 2.27 4.00 -33.40
N VAL A 338 1.31 4.60 -32.69
CA VAL A 338 -0.12 4.23 -32.82
C VAL A 338 -0.64 4.53 -34.23
N ALA A 339 -0.29 5.67 -34.81
CA ALA A 339 -0.65 6.02 -36.19
C ALA A 339 -0.07 5.05 -37.23
N ALA A 340 1.06 4.39 -36.93
CA ALA A 340 1.64 3.34 -37.76
C ALA A 340 1.00 1.95 -37.57
N GLY A 341 0.01 1.83 -36.67
CA GLY A 341 -0.65 0.57 -36.32
C GLY A 341 0.09 -0.25 -35.25
N GLY A 342 1.05 0.36 -34.53
CA GLY A 342 1.66 -0.23 -33.35
C GLY A 342 0.68 -0.29 -32.17
N GLU A 343 0.94 -1.19 -31.24
CA GLU A 343 0.09 -1.33 -30.06
C GLU A 343 0.34 -0.16 -29.10
N PRO A 344 -0.71 0.47 -28.53
CA PRO A 344 -0.54 1.58 -27.60
C PRO A 344 0.33 1.27 -26.36
N ALA A 345 0.48 -0.01 -25.96
CA ALA A 345 1.40 -0.38 -24.88
C ALA A 345 2.88 -0.27 -25.28
N GLU A 346 3.22 -0.56 -26.55
CA GLU A 346 4.59 -0.44 -27.06
C GLU A 346 5.09 1.00 -26.96
N ALA A 347 4.17 1.98 -26.99
CA ALA A 347 4.48 3.40 -26.91
C ALA A 347 4.82 3.90 -25.49
N LEU A 348 4.50 3.14 -24.43
CA LEU A 348 4.64 3.60 -23.03
C LEU A 348 5.62 2.80 -22.18
N LEU A 349 6.12 1.67 -22.68
CA LEU A 349 6.90 0.73 -21.87
C LEU A 349 6.15 0.25 -20.60
N GLU A 350 4.82 0.38 -20.55
CA GLU A 350 3.99 -0.10 -19.44
C GLU A 350 3.63 -1.58 -19.64
N PRO A 351 3.57 -2.40 -18.56
CA PRO A 351 3.22 -3.80 -18.66
C PRO A 351 1.79 -4.04 -19.15
N PRO A 352 1.60 -4.96 -20.12
CA PRO A 352 0.30 -5.24 -20.74
C PRO A 352 -0.70 -5.97 -19.81
N HIS A 353 -0.24 -6.57 -18.69
CA HIS A 353 -1.05 -7.46 -17.85
C HIS A 353 -2.29 -6.83 -17.20
N TYR A 354 -2.48 -5.52 -17.30
CA TYR A 354 -3.69 -4.83 -16.84
C TYR A 354 -4.44 -4.07 -17.93
N MET A 355 -3.99 -4.18 -19.19
CA MET A 355 -4.76 -3.74 -20.35
C MET A 355 -5.81 -4.79 -20.71
N GLY A 356 -6.71 -5.10 -19.78
CA GLY A 356 -8.03 -5.55 -20.22
C GLY A 356 -8.51 -4.54 -21.25
N MET A 357 -8.94 -4.99 -22.43
CA MET A 357 -9.55 -4.09 -23.41
C MET A 357 -10.52 -3.18 -22.67
N PRO A 358 -10.58 -1.87 -23.00
CA PRO A 358 -11.51 -0.98 -22.32
C PRO A 358 -12.86 -1.67 -22.27
N ASP A 359 -13.40 -1.79 -21.07
CA ASP A 359 -14.70 -2.38 -20.86
C ASP A 359 -15.70 -1.74 -21.86
N PRO A 360 -16.75 -2.47 -22.28
CA PRO A 360 -17.73 -1.95 -23.22
C PRO A 360 -18.14 -0.51 -22.86
N PRO A 361 -18.42 0.35 -23.84
CA PRO A 361 -18.57 1.79 -23.65
C PRO A 361 -19.39 2.11 -22.41
N ILE A 362 -18.71 2.60 -21.38
CA ILE A 362 -19.32 2.98 -20.11
C ILE A 362 -20.02 4.32 -20.30
N ASP A 363 -21.29 4.39 -19.90
CA ASP A 363 -22.04 5.64 -19.80
C ASP A 363 -22.05 6.12 -18.34
N PHE A 364 -21.12 7.01 -18.00
CA PHE A 364 -20.95 7.58 -16.67
C PHE A 364 -22.19 8.36 -16.19
N ARG A 365 -23.06 8.81 -17.10
CA ARG A 365 -24.27 9.59 -16.78
C ARG A 365 -25.44 8.73 -16.32
N THR A 366 -25.39 7.43 -16.62
CA THR A 366 -26.40 6.48 -16.11
C THR A 366 -26.12 6.02 -14.67
N GLY A 367 -25.04 6.51 -14.07
CA GLY A 367 -24.58 6.17 -12.74
C GLY A 367 -24.02 4.75 -12.64
N LEU A 368 -23.46 4.43 -11.48
CA LEU A 368 -22.75 3.15 -11.21
C LEU A 368 -23.62 1.89 -11.35
N ARG A 369 -24.93 2.07 -11.41
CA ARG A 369 -25.91 0.98 -11.51
C ARG A 369 -25.84 0.27 -12.85
N TYR A 370 -25.55 1.00 -13.93
CA TYR A 370 -25.30 0.41 -15.25
C TYR A 370 -23.93 -0.27 -15.32
N LEU A 371 -22.96 0.21 -14.53
CA LEU A 371 -21.63 -0.42 -14.43
C LEU A 371 -21.73 -1.86 -13.91
N ARG A 372 -22.62 -2.16 -12.97
CA ARG A 372 -22.85 -3.52 -12.45
C ARG A 372 -23.32 -4.51 -13.51
N GLU A 373 -24.06 -4.05 -14.52
CA GLU A 373 -24.47 -4.90 -15.66
C GLU A 373 -23.31 -5.15 -16.63
N THR A 374 -22.37 -4.21 -16.74
CA THR A 374 -21.22 -4.27 -17.65
C THR A 374 -19.96 -4.88 -17.05
N LEU A 375 -19.77 -4.79 -15.73
CA LEU A 375 -18.56 -5.20 -15.01
C LEU A 375 -18.85 -6.49 -14.22
N TYR A 376 -18.41 -7.63 -14.76
CA TYR A 376 -18.58 -8.95 -14.14
C TYR A 376 -17.63 -9.14 -12.93
N ASP A 377 -18.13 -9.75 -11.85
CA ASP A 377 -17.47 -10.15 -10.59
C ASP A 377 -16.81 -9.04 -9.72
N GLY A 378 -17.33 -8.90 -8.48
CA GLY A 378 -16.77 -8.10 -7.38
C GLY A 378 -17.72 -7.01 -6.85
N GLY A 379 -17.65 -6.72 -5.55
CA GLY A 379 -18.34 -5.58 -4.93
C GLY A 379 -17.92 -4.21 -5.46
N TYR A 380 -18.53 -3.17 -4.92
CA TYR A 380 -18.46 -1.79 -5.41
C TYR A 380 -17.01 -1.26 -5.47
N TYR A 381 -16.18 -1.66 -4.51
CA TYR A 381 -14.72 -1.50 -4.54
C TYR A 381 -14.08 -1.91 -5.87
N TYR A 382 -14.34 -3.11 -6.40
CA TYR A 382 -13.70 -3.56 -7.64
C TYR A 382 -14.19 -2.81 -8.87
N GLN A 383 -15.41 -2.26 -8.83
CA GLN A 383 -15.96 -1.46 -9.92
C GLN A 383 -15.27 -0.11 -10.00
N THR A 384 -15.10 0.60 -8.88
CA THR A 384 -14.36 1.87 -8.84
C THR A 384 -12.92 1.70 -9.32
N LYS A 385 -12.25 0.58 -8.95
CA LYS A 385 -10.92 0.25 -9.47
C LYS A 385 -10.88 0.16 -11.01
N ARG A 386 -11.85 -0.55 -11.59
CA ARG A 386 -11.98 -0.68 -13.07
C ARG A 386 -12.32 0.65 -13.72
N LEU A 387 -13.12 1.48 -13.03
CA LEU A 387 -13.51 2.80 -13.48
C LEU A 387 -12.29 3.70 -13.72
N GLY A 388 -11.42 3.85 -12.72
CA GLY A 388 -10.21 4.66 -12.86
C GLY A 388 -9.30 4.17 -13.99
N THR A 389 -9.12 2.85 -14.09
CA THR A 389 -8.37 2.25 -15.23
C THR A 389 -9.01 2.62 -16.56
N THR A 390 -10.33 2.50 -16.70
CA THR A 390 -11.05 2.83 -17.94
C THR A 390 -10.95 4.31 -18.29
N ILE A 391 -11.07 5.21 -17.30
CA ILE A 391 -10.92 6.66 -17.48
C ILE A 391 -9.52 6.99 -18.01
N LYS A 392 -8.47 6.43 -17.40
CA LYS A 392 -7.08 6.58 -17.88
C LYS A 392 -6.92 6.06 -19.30
N GLU A 393 -7.44 4.87 -19.61
CA GLU A 393 -7.32 4.30 -20.96
C GLU A 393 -8.08 5.11 -22.02
N TYR A 394 -9.26 5.65 -21.70
CA TYR A 394 -9.99 6.57 -22.58
C TYR A 394 -9.22 7.87 -22.83
N ALA A 395 -8.64 8.47 -21.79
CA ALA A 395 -7.80 9.67 -21.93
C ALA A 395 -6.59 9.37 -22.81
N ARG A 396 -5.88 8.28 -22.51
CA ARG A 396 -4.67 7.85 -23.21
C ARG A 396 -4.92 7.55 -24.68
N LEU A 397 -5.88 6.67 -24.99
CA LEU A 397 -6.21 6.31 -26.36
C LEU A 397 -6.78 7.52 -27.13
N GLY A 398 -7.59 8.35 -26.47
CA GLY A 398 -8.13 9.58 -27.05
C GLY A 398 -7.03 10.55 -27.47
N VAL A 399 -6.04 10.79 -26.61
CA VAL A 399 -4.88 11.64 -26.93
C VAL A 399 -3.99 11.01 -28.01
N LEU A 400 -3.75 9.70 -27.94
CA LEU A 400 -2.88 9.01 -28.91
C LEU A 400 -3.49 8.89 -30.31
N GLN A 401 -4.82 8.79 -30.40
CA GLN A 401 -5.56 8.64 -31.66
C GLN A 401 -6.22 9.94 -32.14
N GLU A 402 -6.09 11.02 -31.37
CA GLU A 402 -6.81 12.27 -31.56
C GLU A 402 -8.35 12.08 -31.61
N ASP A 403 -8.88 11.15 -30.81
CA ASP A 403 -10.31 10.84 -30.72
C ASP A 403 -10.99 11.65 -29.60
N GLU A 404 -11.67 12.72 -30.00
CA GLU A 404 -12.46 13.62 -29.14
C GLU A 404 -13.57 12.89 -28.37
N GLY A 405 -14.15 11.82 -28.92
CA GLY A 405 -15.18 11.04 -28.24
C GLY A 405 -14.63 10.23 -27.07
N LEU A 406 -13.42 9.67 -27.21
CA LEU A 406 -12.74 8.99 -26.10
C LEU A 406 -12.28 9.98 -25.03
N MET A 407 -11.68 11.11 -25.44
CA MET A 407 -11.28 12.16 -24.50
C MET A 407 -12.49 12.71 -23.72
N ARG A 408 -13.63 12.94 -24.39
CA ARG A 408 -14.85 13.38 -23.71
C ARG A 408 -15.36 12.37 -22.69
N ARG A 409 -15.32 11.08 -22.99
CA ARG A 409 -15.71 10.04 -22.03
C ARG A 409 -14.80 10.01 -20.81
N ALA A 410 -13.50 10.26 -20.98
CA ALA A 410 -12.60 10.40 -19.85
C ALA A 410 -12.95 11.64 -18.99
N VAL A 411 -13.29 12.78 -19.60
CA VAL A 411 -13.78 13.97 -18.89
C VAL A 411 -15.07 13.67 -18.11
N ASP A 412 -16.06 13.02 -18.76
CA ASP A 412 -17.32 12.63 -18.09
C ASP A 412 -17.05 11.69 -16.90
N GLY A 413 -16.10 10.76 -17.04
CA GLY A 413 -15.69 9.88 -15.95
C GLY A 413 -14.95 10.60 -14.81
N LEU A 414 -14.10 11.59 -15.12
CA LEU A 414 -13.44 12.42 -14.11
C LEU A 414 -14.43 13.31 -13.34
N LEU A 415 -15.46 13.84 -14.01
CA LEU A 415 -16.54 14.60 -13.36
C LEU A 415 -17.37 13.72 -12.42
N PHE A 416 -17.58 12.47 -12.81
CA PHE A 416 -18.32 11.49 -12.04
C PHE A 416 -17.52 10.92 -10.86
N MET A 417 -16.20 10.77 -11.00
CA MET A 417 -15.37 10.17 -9.97
C MET A 417 -15.31 11.05 -8.72
N TYR A 418 -15.34 10.40 -7.55
CA TYR A 418 -15.34 11.04 -6.22
C TYR A 418 -16.57 11.92 -5.88
N THR A 419 -17.66 11.84 -6.66
CA THR A 419 -18.97 12.40 -6.27
C THR A 419 -19.74 11.50 -5.30
N ILE A 420 -19.29 10.26 -5.14
CA ILE A 420 -19.82 9.27 -4.21
C ILE A 420 -19.56 9.74 -2.80
N ASP A 421 -20.56 9.77 -1.92
CA ASP A 421 -20.33 10.19 -0.54
C ASP A 421 -19.52 9.15 0.24
N PRO A 422 -18.66 9.60 1.17
CA PRO A 422 -17.75 8.75 1.94
C PRO A 422 -18.45 7.88 3.01
N LEU A 423 -19.74 7.59 2.88
CA LEU A 423 -20.50 6.84 3.88
C LEU A 423 -20.44 5.35 3.58
N GLY A 424 -20.05 4.53 4.57
CA GLY A 424 -20.39 3.12 4.44
C GLY A 424 -19.66 2.03 5.22
N CYS A 425 -18.35 2.16 5.43
CA CYS A 425 -17.58 1.13 6.14
C CYS A 425 -17.45 1.40 7.65
N GLU A 426 -18.42 2.11 8.24
CA GLU A 426 -18.46 2.50 9.64
C GLU A 426 -18.92 1.33 10.56
N SER A 427 -18.43 0.12 10.29
CA SER A 427 -18.80 -1.16 10.91
C SER A 427 -18.01 -1.48 12.20
N PRO A 428 -18.25 -2.57 12.96
CA PRO A 428 -17.42 -2.94 14.13
C PRO A 428 -16.22 -3.91 13.92
N ASP A 429 -15.99 -4.56 12.76
CA ASP A 429 -14.81 -5.40 12.40
C ASP A 429 -13.39 -4.72 12.42
N GLY A 430 -13.15 -3.70 13.24
CA GLY A 430 -11.79 -3.19 13.54
C GLY A 430 -11.04 -2.49 12.39
N ARG A 431 -11.66 -2.28 11.22
CA ARG A 431 -11.12 -1.49 10.07
C ARG A 431 -11.86 -0.16 9.85
N ASN A 432 -12.63 0.30 10.85
CA ASN A 432 -13.92 0.91 10.58
C ASN A 432 -14.18 2.27 11.21
N GLY A 433 -14.33 3.25 10.33
CA GLY A 433 -14.59 4.66 10.59
C GLY A 433 -13.70 5.57 9.72
N GLY A 434 -12.95 4.98 8.79
CA GLY A 434 -12.59 5.68 7.58
C GLY A 434 -13.78 5.76 6.62
N PRO A 435 -13.75 6.69 5.66
CA PRO A 435 -14.72 6.78 4.56
C PRO A 435 -14.90 5.43 3.85
N CYS A 436 -16.03 5.27 3.16
CA CYS A 436 -16.33 4.09 2.36
C CYS A 436 -15.15 3.70 1.44
N GLN A 437 -14.94 2.39 1.27
CA GLN A 437 -13.78 1.88 0.51
C GLN A 437 -13.82 2.27 -0.97
N GLU A 438 -14.96 2.73 -1.45
CA GLU A 438 -15.18 3.12 -2.84
C GLU A 438 -14.84 4.58 -3.08
N ARG A 439 -14.68 5.32 -1.99
CA ARG A 439 -14.09 6.65 -1.98
C ARG A 439 -12.60 6.53 -1.63
N CYS A 440 -12.26 6.09 -0.41
CA CYS A 440 -10.87 5.84 -0.04
C CYS A 440 -10.50 4.36 -0.17
N MET A 441 -9.99 4.00 -1.35
CA MET A 441 -9.63 2.63 -1.71
C MET A 441 -8.34 2.15 -1.01
N TYR A 442 -8.36 1.98 0.31
CA TYR A 442 -7.18 1.68 1.15
C TYR A 442 -6.37 0.45 0.75
N SER A 443 -6.98 -0.49 0.04
CA SER A 443 -6.29 -1.69 -0.44
C SER A 443 -5.85 -1.63 -1.90
N ASP A 444 -6.25 -0.63 -2.70
CA ASP A 444 -5.90 -0.55 -4.13
C ASP A 444 -6.24 0.82 -4.75
N GLY A 445 -5.58 1.90 -4.29
CA GLY A 445 -5.81 3.25 -4.84
C GLY A 445 -5.15 3.52 -6.20
N ARG A 446 -4.96 2.46 -7.01
CA ARG A 446 -4.69 2.60 -8.44
C ARG A 446 -5.74 3.46 -9.15
N VAL A 447 -6.99 3.47 -8.67
CA VAL A 447 -8.01 4.38 -9.20
C VAL A 447 -7.51 5.82 -9.17
N THR A 448 -6.87 6.23 -8.08
CA THR A 448 -6.46 7.61 -7.83
C THR A 448 -5.26 7.99 -8.65
N ILE A 449 -4.29 7.08 -8.79
CA ILE A 449 -3.18 7.27 -9.75
C ILE A 449 -3.75 7.39 -11.16
N ASN A 450 -4.62 6.46 -11.57
CA ASN A 450 -5.19 6.45 -12.92
C ASN A 450 -6.02 7.71 -13.20
N ALA A 451 -6.75 8.21 -12.21
CA ALA A 451 -7.46 9.48 -12.25
C ALA A 451 -6.50 10.66 -12.46
N ALA A 452 -5.43 10.73 -11.67
CA ALA A 452 -4.39 11.75 -11.78
C ALA A 452 -3.73 11.73 -13.17
N LEU A 453 -3.39 10.54 -13.69
CA LEU A 453 -2.83 10.36 -15.02
C LEU A 453 -3.81 10.78 -16.13
N ALA A 454 -5.08 10.40 -16.01
CA ALA A 454 -6.10 10.80 -16.97
C ALA A 454 -6.28 12.32 -17.01
N TYR A 455 -6.27 12.96 -15.84
CA TYR A 455 -6.31 14.40 -15.72
C TYR A 455 -5.08 15.06 -16.35
N ASP A 456 -3.87 14.63 -15.99
CA ASP A 456 -2.61 15.17 -16.53
C ASP A 456 -2.56 15.07 -18.07
N LEU A 457 -3.09 13.98 -18.65
CA LEU A 457 -3.22 13.83 -20.09
C LEU A 457 -4.16 14.84 -20.76
N LEU A 458 -5.23 15.25 -20.08
CA LEU A 458 -6.31 16.04 -20.68
C LEU A 458 -6.21 17.54 -20.35
N ALA A 459 -5.73 17.91 -19.17
CA ALA A 459 -5.83 19.25 -18.60
C ALA A 459 -5.27 20.37 -19.50
N GLY A 460 -4.16 20.11 -20.21
CA GLY A 460 -3.56 21.06 -21.15
C GLY A 460 -3.84 20.78 -22.63
N LEU A 461 -4.40 19.62 -22.96
CA LEU A 461 -4.56 19.15 -24.35
C LEU A 461 -6.00 19.22 -24.83
N PHE A 462 -6.97 18.82 -24.00
CA PHE A 462 -8.36 18.63 -24.40
C PHE A 462 -9.25 19.79 -23.92
N THR A 463 -9.02 20.99 -24.46
CA THR A 463 -9.79 22.19 -24.12
C THR A 463 -10.38 22.88 -25.35
N PRO A 464 -11.42 23.71 -25.19
CA PRO A 464 -11.95 24.53 -26.28
C PRO A 464 -10.92 25.45 -26.93
N GLU A 465 -9.96 25.98 -26.16
CA GLU A 465 -8.88 26.86 -26.64
C GLU A 465 -7.91 26.13 -27.59
N GLN A 466 -7.74 24.81 -27.39
CA GLN A 466 -6.98 23.94 -28.29
C GLN A 466 -7.77 23.52 -29.54
N GLY A 467 -9.04 23.94 -29.66
CA GLY A 467 -9.89 23.71 -30.83
C GLY A 467 -10.80 22.47 -30.73
N TYR A 468 -10.90 21.84 -29.56
CA TYR A 468 -11.82 20.72 -29.33
C TYR A 468 -13.22 21.21 -29.00
N THR A 469 -14.22 20.78 -29.78
CA THR A 469 -15.62 21.22 -29.61
C THR A 469 -16.32 20.65 -28.38
N GLN A 470 -15.83 19.53 -27.88
CA GLN A 470 -16.25 18.81 -26.67
C GLN A 470 -15.16 18.86 -25.59
N GLY A 471 -14.16 19.73 -25.78
CA GLY A 471 -13.09 19.96 -24.81
C GLY A 471 -13.66 20.31 -23.44
N MET A 472 -12.91 19.98 -22.40
CA MET A 472 -13.24 20.27 -21.01
C MET A 472 -13.43 21.78 -20.84
N SER A 473 -14.62 22.23 -20.43
CA SER A 473 -14.85 23.65 -20.15
C SER A 473 -14.06 24.12 -18.92
N PRO A 474 -13.83 25.43 -18.73
CA PRO A 474 -13.20 25.94 -17.52
C PRO A 474 -13.90 25.51 -16.22
N ILE A 475 -15.23 25.47 -16.22
CA ILE A 475 -16.01 25.09 -15.03
C ILE A 475 -15.95 23.57 -14.79
N GLU A 476 -16.02 22.75 -15.85
CA GLU A 476 -15.77 21.31 -15.73
C GLU A 476 -14.36 21.03 -15.20
N HIS A 477 -13.37 21.78 -15.66
CA HIS A 477 -11.97 21.65 -15.23
C HIS A 477 -11.81 21.97 -13.74
N LEU A 478 -12.42 23.06 -13.27
CA LEU A 478 -12.44 23.42 -11.84
C LEU A 478 -13.13 22.35 -10.99
N LYS A 479 -14.27 21.82 -11.44
CA LYS A 479 -14.99 20.74 -10.75
C LYS A 479 -14.15 19.47 -10.65
N ILE A 480 -13.48 19.07 -11.74
CA ILE A 480 -12.59 17.90 -11.72
C ILE A 480 -11.43 18.12 -10.75
N ARG A 481 -10.79 19.31 -10.77
CA ARG A 481 -9.70 19.64 -9.84
C ARG A 481 -10.16 19.50 -8.39
N ASP A 482 -11.34 20.01 -8.07
CA ASP A 482 -11.92 19.95 -6.74
C ASP A 482 -12.32 18.53 -6.33
N ASN A 483 -12.83 17.69 -7.24
CA ASN A 483 -13.09 16.27 -6.95
C ASN A 483 -11.80 15.53 -6.59
N LEU A 484 -10.74 15.72 -7.38
CA LEU A 484 -9.41 15.13 -7.14
C LEU A 484 -8.78 15.64 -5.84
N ALA A 485 -8.89 16.95 -5.58
CA ALA A 485 -8.42 17.58 -4.36
C ALA A 485 -9.18 17.10 -3.11
N GLY A 486 -10.48 16.85 -3.24
CA GLY A 486 -11.30 16.25 -2.20
C GLY A 486 -10.84 14.84 -1.83
N GLU A 487 -10.41 14.03 -2.80
CA GLU A 487 -9.79 12.74 -2.51
C GLU A 487 -8.45 12.90 -1.79
N ALA A 488 -7.58 13.82 -2.23
CA ALA A 488 -6.31 14.09 -1.56
C ALA A 488 -6.53 14.51 -0.09
N ALA A 489 -7.41 15.49 0.15
CA ALA A 489 -7.75 15.98 1.49
C ALA A 489 -8.25 14.86 2.42
N MET A 490 -9.06 13.96 1.90
CA MET A 490 -9.63 12.86 2.66
C MET A 490 -8.63 11.73 2.92
N MET A 491 -7.79 11.35 1.95
CA MET A 491 -6.68 10.40 2.17
C MET A 491 -5.67 10.93 3.20
N LEU A 492 -5.56 12.25 3.34
CA LEU A 492 -4.76 12.89 4.38
C LEU A 492 -5.39 12.80 5.76
N GLN A 493 -6.70 12.99 5.86
CA GLN A 493 -7.45 12.83 7.11
C GLN A 493 -7.48 11.37 7.58
N PHE A 494 -7.60 10.45 6.62
CA PHE A 494 -7.70 9.03 6.84
C PHE A 494 -6.54 8.31 6.14
N PRO A 495 -5.33 8.33 6.72
CA PRO A 495 -4.13 7.88 6.02
C PRO A 495 -3.92 6.36 6.01
N THR A 496 -4.79 5.56 6.64
CA THR A 496 -4.71 4.11 6.63
C THR A 496 -6.09 3.48 6.82
N SER A 497 -6.27 2.21 6.45
CA SER A 497 -7.47 1.43 6.79
C SER A 497 -7.60 1.08 8.28
N ASN A 498 -6.53 1.27 9.04
CA ASN A 498 -6.55 1.14 10.49
C ASN A 498 -6.81 2.53 11.09
N PRO A 499 -7.37 2.62 12.30
CA PRO A 499 -7.59 3.88 13.02
C PRO A 499 -6.24 4.47 13.53
N GLU A 500 -5.26 4.64 12.63
CA GLU A 500 -4.00 5.31 12.94
C GLU A 500 -4.19 6.81 12.70
N PRO A 501 -3.97 7.67 13.71
CA PRO A 501 -4.01 9.10 13.50
C PRO A 501 -2.94 9.51 12.48
N PHE A 502 -3.23 10.59 11.73
CA PHE A 502 -2.25 11.16 10.80
C PHE A 502 -0.95 11.53 11.51
N TRP A 503 -1.10 12.19 12.66
CA TRP A 503 -0.04 12.57 13.56
C TRP A 503 0.24 11.46 14.58
N ARG A 504 1.52 11.09 14.74
CA ARG A 504 1.94 9.97 15.59
C ARG A 504 2.95 10.43 16.63
N THR A 505 2.93 9.79 17.78
CA THR A 505 3.94 9.96 18.84
C THR A 505 5.00 8.86 18.82
N SER A 506 4.89 7.88 17.92
CA SER A 506 5.82 6.76 17.80
C SER A 506 6.15 6.42 16.35
N ARG A 507 7.35 5.89 16.14
CA ARG A 507 7.80 5.38 14.85
C ARG A 507 7.19 3.99 14.63
N ALA A 508 6.01 3.93 14.02
CA ALA A 508 5.49 2.68 13.50
C ALA A 508 6.27 2.29 12.23
N SER A 509 6.64 1.02 12.10
CA SER A 509 7.05 0.44 10.83
C SER A 509 5.84 0.53 9.91
N GLY A 510 5.88 1.42 8.90
CA GLY A 510 4.76 1.61 7.98
C GLY A 510 4.28 0.31 7.33
N SER A 511 3.19 0.39 6.58
CA SER A 511 2.71 -0.73 5.76
C SER A 511 2.89 -0.41 4.26
N PRO A 512 2.94 -1.43 3.38
CA PRO A 512 2.86 -1.20 1.93
C PRO A 512 1.64 -0.39 1.51
N ARG A 513 0.54 -0.43 2.27
CA ARG A 513 -0.65 0.39 2.02
C ARG A 513 -0.39 1.86 2.31
N ASN A 514 0.38 2.17 3.36
CA ASN A 514 0.76 3.56 3.67
C ASN A 514 1.65 4.13 2.55
N LEU A 515 2.54 3.30 1.97
CA LEU A 515 3.32 3.67 0.77
C LEU A 515 2.39 4.06 -0.38
N GLN A 516 1.47 3.16 -0.70
CA GLN A 516 0.50 3.33 -1.77
C GLN A 516 -0.30 4.63 -1.60
N LEU A 517 -0.84 4.89 -0.40
CA LEU A 517 -1.59 6.12 -0.11
C LEU A 517 -0.74 7.39 -0.31
N GLU A 518 0.51 7.40 0.14
CA GLU A 518 1.42 8.53 -0.08
C GLU A 518 1.74 8.75 -1.57
N MET A 519 1.85 7.67 -2.34
CA MET A 519 2.02 7.75 -3.79
C MET A 519 0.77 8.27 -4.50
N PHE A 520 -0.43 7.93 -4.01
CA PHE A 520 -1.69 8.41 -4.56
C PHE A 520 -1.84 9.92 -4.35
N ILE A 521 -1.60 10.38 -3.13
CA ILE A 521 -1.59 11.80 -2.77
C ILE A 521 -0.54 12.55 -3.60
N ALA A 522 0.67 12.01 -3.72
CA ALA A 522 1.71 12.61 -4.54
C ALA A 522 1.37 12.63 -6.03
N SER A 523 0.68 11.61 -6.54
CA SER A 523 0.22 11.58 -7.94
C SER A 523 -0.82 12.68 -8.21
N LEU A 524 -1.77 12.89 -7.29
CA LEU A 524 -2.72 14.00 -7.38
C LEU A 524 -2.02 15.36 -7.29
N ALA A 525 -1.02 15.48 -6.41
CA ALA A 525 -0.23 16.69 -6.29
C ALA A 525 0.52 17.00 -7.60
N MET A 526 1.21 16.01 -8.19
CA MET A 526 1.91 16.17 -9.47
C MET A 526 0.97 16.46 -10.64
N ALA A 527 -0.23 15.88 -10.65
CA ALA A 527 -1.23 16.14 -11.68
C ALA A 527 -1.81 17.56 -11.60
N MET A 528 -1.81 18.20 -10.43
CA MET A 528 -2.30 19.57 -10.25
C MET A 528 -1.29 20.39 -9.43
N PRO A 529 -0.10 20.68 -9.99
CA PRO A 529 1.06 21.08 -9.20
C PRO A 529 0.94 22.43 -8.52
N SER A 530 0.10 23.34 -9.06
CA SER A 530 -0.19 24.64 -8.47
C SER A 530 -1.55 24.73 -7.75
N TYR A 531 -2.23 23.59 -7.55
CA TYR A 531 -3.53 23.59 -6.87
C TYR A 531 -3.42 24.18 -5.47
N ASP A 532 -4.27 25.17 -5.19
CA ASP A 532 -4.40 25.80 -3.88
C ASP A 532 -5.85 26.22 -3.62
N SER A 533 -6.40 25.77 -2.51
CA SER A 533 -7.75 26.10 -2.09
C SER A 533 -7.87 26.10 -0.57
N HIS A 534 -8.66 27.02 -0.04
CA HIS A 534 -8.94 27.13 1.39
C HIS A 534 -9.87 26.04 1.94
N TYR A 535 -10.30 25.09 1.09
CA TYR A 535 -11.15 23.95 1.48
C TYR A 535 -10.40 22.62 1.34
N PHE A 536 -9.73 22.32 0.22
CA PHE A 536 -9.02 21.04 0.06
C PHE A 536 -7.50 21.11 0.35
N GLY A 537 -6.96 22.31 0.51
CA GLY A 537 -5.56 22.53 0.83
C GLY A 537 -4.73 22.77 -0.41
N THR A 538 -3.45 22.39 -0.35
CA THR A 538 -2.46 22.80 -1.35
C THR A 538 -1.66 21.62 -1.85
N SER A 539 -1.51 21.50 -3.17
CA SER A 539 -0.66 20.46 -3.80
C SER A 539 0.82 20.66 -3.45
N GLY A 540 1.35 21.83 -3.81
CA GLY A 540 2.75 22.23 -3.59
C GLY A 540 3.78 21.50 -4.46
N ALA A 541 3.36 20.64 -5.41
CA ALA A 541 4.28 19.87 -6.25
C ALA A 541 5.08 20.73 -7.25
N ASP A 542 4.66 21.97 -7.53
CA ASP A 542 5.44 22.94 -8.31
C ASP A 542 6.67 23.49 -7.57
N GLY A 543 6.81 23.20 -6.27
CA GLY A 543 7.88 23.72 -5.40
C GLY A 543 7.78 25.23 -5.11
N VAL A 544 6.71 25.90 -5.55
CA VAL A 544 6.50 27.35 -5.39
C VAL A 544 5.27 27.62 -4.53
N THR A 545 4.16 26.95 -4.82
CA THR A 545 2.88 27.09 -4.12
C THR A 545 3.01 26.53 -2.71
N GLN A 546 2.83 27.39 -1.70
CA GLN A 546 2.99 27.05 -0.28
C GLN A 546 1.63 26.77 0.36
N ALA A 547 1.58 25.81 1.29
CA ALA A 547 0.38 25.58 2.07
C ALA A 547 0.20 26.67 3.13
N GLU A 548 -0.92 27.38 3.05
CA GLU A 548 -1.29 28.46 3.99
C GLU A 548 -2.63 28.21 4.71
N HIS A 549 -3.41 27.24 4.24
CA HIS A 549 -4.79 27.05 4.67
C HIS A 549 -4.89 26.09 5.85
N LEU A 550 -5.49 26.56 6.95
CA LEU A 550 -5.98 25.71 8.03
C LEU A 550 -7.35 25.14 7.66
N TRP A 551 -7.75 24.07 8.34
CA TRP A 551 -8.96 23.28 8.07
C TRP A 551 -8.96 22.61 6.70
N ALA A 552 -7.79 22.48 6.07
CA ALA A 552 -7.63 22.07 4.67
C ALA A 552 -6.33 21.23 4.47
N PRO A 553 -6.30 19.94 4.87
CA PRO A 553 -7.40 19.20 5.49
C PRO A 553 -7.34 19.16 7.03
N PHE A 554 -6.27 19.65 7.64
CA PHE A 554 -6.08 19.66 9.10
C PHE A 554 -6.44 21.03 9.68
N ASP A 555 -7.08 21.05 10.82
CA ASP A 555 -7.52 22.27 11.52
C ASP A 555 -6.37 23.11 12.08
N ASP A 556 -5.24 22.48 12.35
CA ASP A 556 -4.11 23.08 13.07
C ASP A 556 -2.76 23.01 12.34
N ALA A 557 -2.74 22.45 11.13
CA ALA A 557 -1.53 22.33 10.32
C ALA A 557 -1.79 22.56 8.83
N ALA A 558 -1.21 23.64 8.30
CA ALA A 558 -1.12 23.85 6.86
C ALA A 558 0.03 22.97 6.31
N LEU A 559 -0.33 21.95 5.53
CA LEU A 559 0.62 21.03 4.91
C LEU A 559 0.30 20.89 3.43
N SER A 560 1.32 20.98 2.58
CA SER A 560 1.16 20.63 1.17
C SER A 560 1.14 19.11 1.02
N TRP A 561 0.34 18.63 0.07
CA TRP A 561 0.16 17.20 -0.18
C TRP A 561 1.48 16.51 -0.54
N ILE A 562 2.32 17.16 -1.36
CA ILE A 562 3.62 16.60 -1.77
C ILE A 562 4.61 16.49 -0.60
N THR A 563 4.55 17.38 0.39
CA THR A 563 5.52 17.42 1.51
C THR A 563 5.51 16.12 2.32
N ILE A 564 4.35 15.45 2.41
CA ILE A 564 4.22 14.19 3.15
C ILE A 564 5.03 13.07 2.51
N ASN A 565 5.17 13.15 1.19
CA ASN A 565 5.99 12.23 0.43
C ASN A 565 7.47 12.63 0.51
N ASP A 566 7.80 13.89 0.20
CA ASP A 566 9.18 14.35 -0.03
C ASP A 566 10.00 14.59 1.24
N ALA A 567 9.39 15.03 2.34
CA ALA A 567 10.14 15.49 3.51
C ALA A 567 10.80 14.33 4.27
N GLY A 568 10.36 13.08 4.06
CA GLY A 568 10.77 11.90 4.82
C GLY A 568 10.28 11.90 6.28
N TYR A 569 10.10 13.07 6.88
CA TYR A 569 9.65 13.34 8.23
C TYR A 569 9.02 14.74 8.31
N VAL A 570 7.82 14.83 8.87
CA VAL A 570 7.06 16.07 9.07
C VAL A 570 6.69 16.18 10.54
N GLU A 571 7.06 17.29 11.18
CA GLU A 571 6.66 17.58 12.56
C GLU A 571 5.35 18.36 12.59
N HIS A 572 4.52 18.07 13.58
CA HIS A 572 3.32 18.86 13.82
C HIS A 572 3.71 20.29 14.25
N PRO A 573 3.21 21.35 13.59
CA PRO A 573 3.61 22.73 13.88
C PRO A 573 3.37 23.16 15.33
N ALA A 574 2.26 22.72 15.93
CA ALA A 574 1.87 23.04 17.31
C ALA A 574 2.38 22.06 18.39
N ASP A 575 2.79 20.84 18.02
CA ASP A 575 3.16 19.79 18.98
C ASP A 575 4.29 18.89 18.44
N PRO A 576 5.58 19.26 18.64
CA PRO A 576 6.70 18.50 18.07
C PRO A 576 6.83 17.05 18.57
N GLU A 577 6.08 16.63 19.61
CA GLU A 577 6.01 15.22 20.00
C GLU A 577 5.17 14.39 19.02
N GLN A 578 4.34 15.07 18.22
CA GLN A 578 3.57 14.52 17.13
C GLN A 578 4.28 14.76 15.80
N PHE A 579 4.45 13.68 15.03
CA PHE A 579 5.13 13.71 13.74
C PHE A 579 4.56 12.66 12.79
N ARG A 580 4.95 12.74 11.52
CA ARG A 580 4.69 11.73 10.52
C ARG A 580 5.96 11.41 9.75
N TYR A 581 6.25 10.12 9.61
CA TYR A 581 7.30 9.63 8.72
C TYR A 581 6.69 9.29 7.37
N SER A 582 7.35 9.66 6.27
CA SER A 582 6.98 9.15 4.96
C SER A 582 7.21 7.64 4.91
N ALA A 583 6.21 6.90 4.45
CA ALA A 583 6.30 5.49 4.13
C ALA A 583 7.37 5.23 3.05
N LEU A 584 7.47 6.07 2.01
CA LEU A 584 8.49 5.93 0.95
C LEU A 584 9.91 6.01 1.49
N HIS A 585 10.15 6.90 2.46
CA HIS A 585 11.47 7.04 3.06
C HIS A 585 11.73 6.04 4.20
N ASN A 586 10.71 5.49 4.86
CA ASN A 586 10.90 4.74 6.11
C ASN A 586 10.47 3.27 6.09
N LEU A 587 9.88 2.79 5.00
CA LEU A 587 9.64 1.34 4.79
C LEU A 587 10.88 0.57 4.40
N VAL A 588 11.91 1.29 3.96
CA VAL A 588 13.14 0.74 3.44
C VAL A 588 14.30 1.49 4.10
N ASP A 589 15.28 0.75 4.61
CA ASP A 589 16.53 1.30 5.11
C ASP A 589 17.44 1.78 3.97
N PRO A 590 18.44 2.64 4.25
CA PRO A 590 19.42 3.05 3.24
C PRO A 590 20.15 1.90 2.53
N ASP A 591 20.22 0.72 3.14
CA ASP A 591 20.84 -0.48 2.55
C ASP A 591 19.88 -1.32 1.69
N GLY A 592 18.64 -0.86 1.51
CA GLY A 592 17.59 -1.56 0.77
C GLY A 592 16.81 -2.58 1.62
N THR A 593 17.15 -2.76 2.90
CA THR A 593 16.40 -3.67 3.78
C THR A 593 14.97 -3.16 3.95
N TYR A 594 14.00 -3.99 3.57
CA TYR A 594 12.60 -3.71 3.85
C TYR A 594 12.31 -3.95 5.35
N VAL A 595 11.85 -2.88 6.01
CA VAL A 595 11.62 -2.81 7.46
C VAL A 595 10.15 -2.64 7.83
N GLY A 596 9.28 -2.45 6.82
CA GLY A 596 7.84 -2.46 7.01
C GLY A 596 7.28 -3.84 7.34
N GLN A 597 5.96 -3.96 7.43
CA GLN A 597 5.31 -5.25 7.64
C GLN A 597 5.44 -6.14 6.39
N PRO A 598 6.18 -7.26 6.41
CA PRO A 598 6.35 -8.08 5.22
C PRO A 598 5.12 -8.95 5.04
N ARG A 599 4.27 -8.56 4.09
CA ARG A 599 3.19 -9.40 3.60
C ARG A 599 3.41 -9.56 2.09
N ASP A 600 3.88 -10.73 1.64
CA ASP A 600 4.33 -10.93 0.25
C ASP A 600 3.30 -10.50 -0.80
N GLY A 601 2.01 -10.82 -0.60
CA GLY A 601 0.95 -10.35 -1.48
C GLY A 601 0.90 -8.83 -1.59
N TYR A 602 1.12 -8.12 -0.47
CA TYR A 602 1.17 -6.66 -0.46
C TYR A 602 2.50 -6.09 -0.96
N LEU A 603 3.61 -6.82 -0.86
CA LEU A 603 4.86 -6.41 -1.52
C LEU A 603 4.71 -6.49 -3.06
N GLY A 604 4.02 -7.52 -3.55
CA GLY A 604 3.64 -7.58 -4.97
C GLY A 604 2.76 -6.39 -5.39
N MET A 605 1.74 -6.07 -4.59
CA MET A 605 0.90 -4.88 -4.82
C MET A 605 1.70 -3.57 -4.72
N MET A 606 2.63 -3.49 -3.78
CA MET A 606 3.55 -2.37 -3.62
C MET A 606 4.36 -2.15 -4.90
N HIS A 607 4.97 -3.20 -5.45
CA HIS A 607 5.74 -3.11 -6.69
C HIS A 607 4.88 -2.70 -7.89
N GLN A 608 3.65 -3.22 -7.96
CA GLN A 608 2.70 -2.89 -9.02
C GLN A 608 2.45 -1.39 -9.13
N ASP A 609 2.40 -0.68 -8.00
CA ASP A 609 2.10 0.75 -7.99
C ASP A 609 3.36 1.60 -7.90
N ALA A 610 4.35 1.17 -7.09
CA ALA A 610 5.54 1.95 -6.79
C ALA A 610 6.43 2.09 -8.01
N ILE A 611 6.63 1.02 -8.79
CA ILE A 611 7.52 1.07 -9.95
C ILE A 611 7.02 2.06 -11.01
N PRO A 612 5.75 2.03 -11.45
CA PRO A 612 5.23 3.08 -12.33
C PRO A 612 5.31 4.48 -11.70
N PHE A 613 5.03 4.61 -10.40
CA PHE A 613 5.14 5.89 -9.70
C PHE A 613 6.55 6.48 -9.73
N LEU A 614 7.61 5.67 -9.60
CA LEU A 614 8.99 6.14 -9.73
C LEU A 614 9.23 6.81 -11.10
N ILE A 615 8.64 6.27 -12.16
CA ILE A 615 8.73 6.83 -13.52
C ILE A 615 7.97 8.14 -13.60
N TYR A 616 6.75 8.19 -13.05
CA TYR A 616 5.96 9.43 -13.06
C TYR A 616 6.68 10.55 -12.31
N ARG A 617 7.34 10.20 -11.19
CA ARG A 617 8.12 11.14 -10.40
C ARG A 617 9.36 11.62 -11.16
N GLU A 618 10.12 10.71 -11.77
CA GLU A 618 11.27 11.06 -12.60
C GLU A 618 10.85 11.97 -13.78
N HIS A 619 9.79 11.65 -14.50
CA HIS A 619 9.33 12.49 -15.61
C HIS A 619 8.87 13.88 -15.16
N PHE A 620 8.23 13.95 -13.98
CA PHE A 620 7.65 15.20 -13.47
C PHE A 620 8.74 16.20 -13.07
N ASP A 621 9.70 15.79 -12.22
CA ASP A 621 10.75 16.67 -11.69
C ASP A 621 12.14 16.04 -11.53
N GLY A 622 12.35 14.81 -12.02
CA GLY A 622 13.61 14.09 -11.93
C GLY A 622 13.93 13.56 -10.52
N HIS A 623 12.92 13.45 -9.66
CA HIS A 623 13.13 12.98 -8.28
C HIS A 623 13.26 11.45 -8.20
N HIS A 624 14.24 11.00 -7.43
CA HIS A 624 14.56 9.59 -7.18
C HIS A 624 14.41 9.22 -5.71
N TYR A 625 13.94 8.00 -5.43
CA TYR A 625 13.82 7.46 -4.08
C TYR A 625 14.93 6.45 -3.81
N ASP A 626 16.14 6.94 -3.53
CA ASP A 626 17.36 6.14 -3.35
C ASP A 626 17.17 4.89 -2.48
N ARG A 627 16.42 5.00 -1.38
CA ARG A 627 16.15 3.87 -0.48
C ARG A 627 15.32 2.81 -1.17
N PHE A 628 14.23 3.20 -1.83
CA PHE A 628 13.36 2.26 -2.54
C PHE A 628 14.08 1.63 -3.74
N GLU A 629 14.88 2.38 -4.49
CA GLU A 629 15.74 1.85 -5.55
C GLU A 629 16.79 0.87 -5.00
N ALA A 630 17.40 1.15 -3.84
CA ALA A 630 18.28 0.22 -3.16
C ALA A 630 17.54 -1.07 -2.72
N TYR A 631 16.27 -0.97 -2.35
CA TYR A 631 15.43 -2.15 -2.11
C TYR A 631 15.19 -2.96 -3.37
N LEU A 632 14.89 -2.33 -4.52
CA LEU A 632 14.76 -3.04 -5.80
C LEU A 632 16.07 -3.75 -6.18
N ARG A 633 17.23 -3.12 -5.97
CA ARG A 633 18.55 -3.75 -6.13
C ARG A 633 18.70 -4.95 -5.22
N MET A 634 18.49 -4.79 -3.91
CA MET A 634 18.57 -5.89 -2.93
C MET A 634 17.60 -7.03 -3.29
N ARG A 635 16.41 -6.70 -3.79
CA ARG A 635 15.41 -7.65 -4.26
C ARG A 635 15.95 -8.46 -5.45
N ILE A 636 16.56 -7.82 -6.45
CA ILE A 636 17.21 -8.51 -7.57
C ILE A 636 18.33 -9.42 -7.06
N MET A 637 19.11 -8.99 -6.08
CA MET A 637 20.15 -9.83 -5.47
C MET A 637 19.57 -11.08 -4.76
N GLN A 638 18.34 -10.97 -4.23
CA GLN A 638 17.67 -12.07 -3.53
C GLN A 638 17.11 -13.16 -4.44
N ARG A 639 17.10 -12.97 -5.76
CA ARG A 639 16.52 -13.95 -6.68
C ARG A 639 17.33 -15.23 -6.78
N TYR A 640 16.67 -16.35 -7.06
CA TYR A 640 17.35 -17.60 -7.36
C TYR A 640 18.12 -17.48 -8.69
N PRO A 641 19.40 -17.88 -8.77
CA PRO A 641 20.16 -17.76 -10.02
C PRO A 641 19.58 -18.59 -11.16
N PHE A 642 19.00 -19.76 -10.85
CA PHE A 642 18.54 -20.72 -11.85
C PHE A 642 17.22 -20.38 -12.51
N ASN A 643 16.39 -19.57 -11.85
CA ASN A 643 15.13 -19.15 -12.42
C ASN A 643 14.77 -17.69 -12.13
N GLY A 644 15.64 -16.84 -11.59
CA GLY A 644 15.34 -15.41 -11.46
C GLY A 644 14.16 -15.07 -10.54
N VAL A 645 13.55 -16.07 -9.90
CA VAL A 645 12.40 -15.89 -9.03
C VAL A 645 12.87 -15.28 -7.72
N MET A 646 12.11 -14.29 -7.29
CA MET A 646 12.28 -13.68 -5.99
C MET A 646 12.00 -14.69 -4.88
N MET A 647 12.94 -14.78 -3.94
CA MET A 647 12.69 -15.53 -2.71
C MET A 647 11.50 -14.91 -1.96
N PRO A 648 10.55 -15.72 -1.46
CA PRO A 648 9.45 -15.20 -0.67
C PRO A 648 9.97 -14.60 0.63
N GLN A 649 9.47 -13.41 0.98
CA GLN A 649 9.79 -12.73 2.23
C GLN A 649 8.79 -13.09 3.36
N ALA A 650 7.68 -13.75 3.02
CA ALA A 650 6.52 -13.97 3.87
C ALA A 650 5.77 -15.30 3.58
N TYR A 651 4.62 -15.47 4.23
CA TYR A 651 3.83 -16.71 4.27
C TYR A 651 3.10 -17.02 2.95
N TYR A 652 2.52 -16.02 2.28
CA TYR A 652 1.39 -16.20 1.33
C TYR A 652 1.73 -16.80 -0.03
N ALA A 653 3.00 -16.78 -0.48
CA ALA A 653 3.43 -17.46 -1.70
C ALA A 653 4.64 -18.36 -1.39
N GLY A 654 4.39 -19.59 -0.97
CA GLY A 654 5.37 -20.68 -0.98
C GLY A 654 5.40 -21.24 -2.38
N GLY A 655 6.21 -20.61 -3.22
CA GLY A 655 6.27 -20.92 -4.64
C GLY A 655 7.11 -19.87 -5.34
N TYR A 656 7.35 -20.09 -6.61
CA TYR A 656 8.02 -19.11 -7.41
C TYR A 656 7.15 -17.84 -7.48
N ASN A 657 7.49 -16.80 -6.70
CA ASN A 657 6.94 -15.48 -6.96
C ASN A 657 7.31 -15.13 -8.40
N SER A 658 6.29 -14.85 -9.22
CA SER A 658 6.50 -14.29 -10.55
C SER A 658 7.62 -13.25 -10.48
N PRO A 659 8.66 -13.31 -11.33
CA PRO A 659 9.57 -12.17 -11.47
C PRO A 659 8.75 -10.89 -11.54
N ASP A 660 9.24 -9.84 -10.88
CA ASP A 660 8.57 -8.54 -10.80
C ASP A 660 8.53 -7.95 -12.21
N ALA A 661 7.53 -8.34 -13.00
CA ALA A 661 7.40 -7.97 -14.41
C ALA A 661 7.55 -6.46 -14.58
N PHE A 662 7.03 -5.69 -13.61
CA PHE A 662 7.10 -4.24 -13.54
C PHE A 662 8.52 -3.65 -13.66
N LEU A 663 9.60 -4.38 -13.33
CA LEU A 663 10.99 -3.92 -13.47
C LEU A 663 11.36 -3.49 -14.89
N GLY A 664 10.71 -4.04 -15.93
CA GLY A 664 10.92 -3.60 -17.33
C GLY A 664 10.68 -2.12 -17.55
N SER A 665 9.74 -1.54 -16.81
CA SER A 665 9.40 -0.12 -16.89
C SER A 665 10.57 0.78 -16.43
N LEU A 666 11.46 0.28 -15.57
CA LEU A 666 12.64 1.00 -15.07
C LEU A 666 13.88 0.84 -15.96
N VAL A 667 13.83 0.01 -17.01
CA VAL A 667 14.94 -0.13 -17.96
C VAL A 667 14.98 1.08 -18.88
N ARG A 668 15.50 2.19 -18.36
CA ARG A 668 15.56 3.50 -19.01
C ARG A 668 16.83 4.25 -18.62
N PRO A 669 17.38 5.12 -19.48
CA PRO A 669 18.62 5.85 -19.19
C PRO A 669 18.59 6.68 -17.90
N ASP A 670 17.40 7.06 -17.45
CA ASP A 670 17.19 7.95 -16.31
C ASP A 670 17.35 7.23 -14.97
N PHE A 671 17.30 5.89 -14.94
CA PHE A 671 17.51 5.11 -13.72
C PHE A 671 18.94 4.55 -13.61
N PRO A 672 19.61 4.72 -12.45
CA PRO A 672 21.01 4.34 -12.29
C PRO A 672 21.25 2.82 -12.42
N ASP A 673 20.25 2.01 -12.07
CA ASP A 673 20.31 0.55 -12.11
C ASP A 673 19.62 -0.05 -13.35
N ALA A 674 19.31 0.74 -14.37
CA ALA A 674 18.59 0.25 -15.56
C ALA A 674 19.22 -0.98 -16.22
N ALA A 675 20.54 -1.05 -16.29
CA ALA A 675 21.27 -2.21 -16.81
C ALA A 675 21.10 -3.46 -15.92
N LEU A 676 21.01 -3.27 -14.60
CA LEU A 676 20.73 -4.35 -13.64
C LEU A 676 19.28 -4.83 -13.76
N TYR A 677 18.34 -3.90 -13.93
CA TYR A 677 16.93 -4.23 -14.19
C TYR A 677 16.78 -5.03 -15.48
N GLN A 678 17.47 -4.62 -16.56
CA GLN A 678 17.48 -5.37 -17.83
C GLN A 678 18.06 -6.77 -17.64
N TRP A 679 19.18 -6.91 -16.93
CA TRP A 679 19.74 -8.23 -16.61
C TRP A 679 18.78 -9.09 -15.79
N ALA A 680 18.02 -8.48 -14.87
CA ALA A 680 17.06 -9.20 -14.05
C ALA A 680 15.92 -9.82 -14.89
N LEU A 681 15.53 -9.16 -15.98
CA LEU A 681 14.51 -9.63 -16.91
C LEU A 681 15.04 -10.69 -17.88
N GLU A 682 16.28 -10.53 -18.34
CA GLU A 682 16.88 -11.39 -19.35
C GLU A 682 17.50 -12.68 -18.80
N GLN A 683 17.94 -12.70 -17.55
CA GLN A 683 18.77 -13.79 -17.02
C GLN A 683 18.26 -14.26 -15.67
N PRO A 684 17.79 -15.49 -15.53
CA PRO A 684 17.22 -16.34 -16.57
C PRO A 684 15.85 -15.82 -17.01
N VAL A 685 15.55 -15.93 -18.32
CA VAL A 685 14.24 -15.57 -18.88
C VAL A 685 13.19 -16.51 -18.32
N LEU A 686 12.17 -15.96 -17.66
CA LEU A 686 11.12 -16.73 -17.02
C LEU A 686 9.71 -16.46 -17.52
N MET A 687 9.50 -15.34 -18.20
CA MET A 687 8.19 -14.96 -18.69
C MET A 687 8.24 -14.61 -20.16
N ASP A 688 7.32 -15.19 -20.92
CA ASP A 688 7.07 -14.83 -22.31
C ASP A 688 6.54 -13.38 -22.42
N ASP A 689 5.94 -12.84 -21.34
CA ASP A 689 5.32 -11.51 -21.28
C ASP A 689 6.19 -10.50 -20.51
N THR A 690 7.44 -10.32 -20.94
CA THR A 690 8.29 -9.25 -20.39
C THR A 690 7.77 -7.89 -20.90
N PRO A 691 7.51 -6.90 -20.03
CA PRO A 691 7.13 -5.57 -20.48
C PRO A 691 8.16 -4.97 -21.43
N PRO A 692 7.75 -3.99 -22.25
CA PRO A 692 8.69 -3.34 -23.13
C PRO A 692 9.77 -2.64 -22.30
N ALA A 693 11.04 -2.85 -22.65
CA ALA A 693 12.21 -2.23 -22.04
C ALA A 693 12.95 -1.42 -23.11
N ASP A 694 13.70 -0.38 -22.75
CA ASP A 694 14.54 0.34 -23.72
C ASP A 694 15.60 -0.62 -24.28
N PRO A 695 15.52 -1.00 -25.57
CA PRO A 695 16.43 -1.98 -26.16
C PRO A 695 17.86 -1.45 -26.31
N SER A 696 18.11 -0.16 -26.06
CA SER A 696 19.44 0.43 -26.07
C SER A 696 20.22 0.18 -24.77
N ILE A 697 19.54 -0.17 -23.68
CA ILE A 697 20.17 -0.49 -22.41
C ILE A 697 20.69 -1.92 -22.45
N VAL A 698 22.01 -2.06 -22.30
CA VAL A 698 22.67 -3.37 -22.28
C VAL A 698 22.56 -3.96 -20.88
N ALA A 699 22.01 -5.17 -20.78
CA ALA A 699 21.99 -5.93 -19.53
C ALA A 699 23.37 -6.01 -18.88
N ALA A 700 23.44 -5.63 -17.61
CA ALA A 700 24.64 -5.76 -16.79
C ALA A 700 24.29 -6.49 -15.48
N PRO A 701 24.97 -7.59 -15.16
CA PRO A 701 24.76 -8.27 -13.88
C PRO A 701 25.21 -7.40 -12.71
N PRO A 702 24.78 -7.73 -11.48
CA PRO A 702 25.34 -7.11 -10.30
C PRO A 702 26.85 -7.32 -10.25
N THR A 703 27.57 -6.29 -9.83
CA THR A 703 29.03 -6.34 -9.68
C THR A 703 29.46 -7.20 -8.49
N GLU A 704 28.55 -7.40 -7.55
CA GLU A 704 28.77 -8.14 -6.31
C GLU A 704 28.20 -9.56 -6.47
N HIS A 705 28.91 -10.55 -5.95
CA HIS A 705 28.38 -11.92 -5.85
C HIS A 705 27.75 -12.17 -4.48
N SER A 706 28.31 -11.54 -3.45
CA SER A 706 27.88 -11.65 -2.07
C SER A 706 27.60 -10.27 -1.52
N GLN A 707 26.65 -10.17 -0.60
CA GLN A 707 26.22 -8.92 0.02
C GLN A 707 25.86 -9.20 1.48
N VAL A 708 26.33 -8.38 2.41
CA VAL A 708 25.93 -8.46 3.82
C VAL A 708 25.55 -7.07 4.30
N VAL A 709 24.30 -6.94 4.73
CA VAL A 709 23.69 -5.72 5.26
C VAL A 709 23.03 -6.03 6.61
N ARG A 710 22.52 -5.02 7.32
CA ARG A 710 22.19 -5.15 8.75
C ARG A 710 21.24 -6.31 9.07
N GLY A 711 20.21 -6.51 8.24
CA GLY A 711 19.20 -7.56 8.40
C GLY A 711 19.32 -8.73 7.44
N TYR A 712 20.32 -8.75 6.55
CA TYR A 712 20.36 -9.70 5.45
C TYR A 712 21.79 -10.07 5.02
N ALA A 713 21.99 -11.33 4.67
CA ALA A 713 23.23 -11.80 4.05
C ALA A 713 22.94 -12.71 2.85
N LEU A 714 23.60 -12.44 1.73
CA LEU A 714 23.68 -13.24 0.53
C LEU A 714 25.13 -13.64 0.31
N LEU A 715 25.39 -14.93 0.25
CA LEU A 715 26.71 -15.47 -0.10
C LEU A 715 26.53 -16.29 -1.38
N SER A 716 27.01 -15.81 -2.53
CA SER A 716 26.84 -16.50 -3.82
C SER A 716 28.15 -16.64 -4.59
N SER A 717 28.24 -17.75 -5.32
CA SER A 717 29.38 -18.07 -6.17
C SER A 717 29.43 -17.15 -7.38
N ASP A 718 28.30 -17.06 -8.08
CA ASP A 718 28.10 -16.16 -9.21
C ASP A 718 26.59 -15.98 -9.47
N LEU A 719 26.02 -14.81 -9.19
CA LEU A 719 24.59 -14.58 -9.43
C LEU A 719 24.19 -14.67 -10.92
N THR A 720 25.16 -14.69 -11.84
CA THR A 720 24.93 -14.83 -13.29
C THR A 720 24.90 -16.27 -13.76
N ASP A 721 25.37 -17.21 -12.94
CA ASP A 721 25.39 -18.63 -13.26
C ASP A 721 24.12 -19.31 -12.70
N PRO A 722 23.25 -19.88 -13.56
CA PRO A 722 22.12 -20.70 -13.12
C PRO A 722 22.52 -21.86 -12.19
N GLN A 723 23.77 -22.32 -12.26
CA GLN A 723 24.29 -23.40 -11.43
C GLN A 723 24.89 -22.90 -10.10
N ALA A 724 24.89 -21.59 -9.87
CA ALA A 724 25.56 -21.01 -8.71
C ALA A 724 25.02 -21.53 -7.39
N VAL A 725 25.96 -21.88 -6.53
CA VAL A 725 25.71 -22.09 -5.10
C VAL A 725 25.50 -20.73 -4.45
N ALA A 726 24.39 -20.60 -3.71
CA ALA A 726 24.03 -19.41 -2.97
C ALA A 726 23.39 -19.77 -1.63
N MET A 727 23.79 -19.09 -0.56
CA MET A 727 23.09 -19.09 0.72
C MET A 727 22.53 -17.70 1.00
N ARG A 728 21.31 -17.65 1.51
CA ARG A 728 20.69 -16.42 1.99
C ARG A 728 20.33 -16.57 3.45
N MET A 729 20.54 -15.53 4.23
CA MET A 729 20.18 -15.46 5.64
C MET A 729 19.46 -14.15 5.91
N ARG A 730 18.50 -14.18 6.83
CA ARG A 730 17.78 -12.97 7.25
C ARG A 730 17.70 -12.91 8.77
N VAL A 731 17.56 -11.70 9.29
CA VAL A 731 17.18 -11.38 10.67
C VAL A 731 16.45 -10.04 10.68
N PHE A 732 15.54 -9.85 11.65
CA PHE A 732 15.00 -8.52 11.90
C PHE A 732 15.95 -7.71 12.78
N PRO A 733 16.39 -6.53 12.33
CA PRO A 733 17.24 -5.70 13.17
C PRO A 733 16.52 -5.06 14.37
N PRO A 734 17.27 -4.63 15.40
CA PRO A 734 16.77 -3.81 16.48
C PRO A 734 16.11 -2.51 15.99
N GLY A 735 15.02 -2.11 16.64
CA GLY A 735 14.29 -0.86 16.35
C GLY A 735 13.09 -1.03 15.41
N TYR A 736 12.82 -2.24 14.92
CA TYR A 736 11.63 -2.53 14.11
C TYR A 736 10.56 -3.24 14.93
N SER A 737 9.32 -2.74 14.85
CA SER A 737 8.16 -3.44 15.37
C SER A 737 7.61 -4.39 14.31
N CYS A 738 7.25 -5.59 14.73
CA CYS A 738 6.40 -6.49 13.95
C CYS A 738 5.00 -6.37 14.54
N GLU A 739 4.01 -6.00 13.75
CA GLU A 739 2.61 -6.12 14.18
C GLU A 739 2.25 -7.60 14.35
N SER A 740 1.45 -7.93 15.36
CA SER A 740 0.87 -9.26 15.52
C SER A 740 -0.13 -9.50 14.39
N GLY A 741 0.15 -10.43 13.48
CA GLY A 741 -0.74 -10.65 12.34
C GLY A 741 -0.26 -11.66 11.31
N THR A 742 -1.20 -12.09 10.46
CA THR A 742 -1.29 -13.39 9.80
C THR A 742 -0.49 -13.61 8.50
N PHE A 743 0.66 -12.93 8.28
CA PHE A 743 1.46 -13.20 7.05
C PHE A 743 3.00 -13.16 7.17
N GLN A 744 3.58 -12.85 8.33
CA GLN A 744 5.04 -12.77 8.47
C GLN A 744 5.67 -14.14 8.66
N THR A 745 6.86 -14.38 8.14
CA THR A 745 7.60 -15.63 8.36
C THR A 745 8.68 -15.45 9.42
N TYR A 746 9.02 -16.49 10.19
CA TYR A 746 10.14 -16.44 11.12
C TYR A 746 11.48 -16.27 10.36
N GLN A 747 12.24 -15.27 10.77
CA GLN A 747 13.50 -14.83 10.19
C GLN A 747 14.61 -14.74 11.24
N GLY A 748 14.47 -15.25 12.47
CA GLY A 748 15.50 -15.15 13.51
C GLY A 748 16.79 -15.91 13.19
N GLY A 749 17.58 -15.42 12.23
CA GLY A 749 18.78 -16.08 11.71
C GLY A 749 18.52 -17.25 10.76
N ALA A 750 17.30 -17.39 10.25
CA ALA A 750 16.95 -18.46 9.33
C ALA A 750 17.68 -18.30 7.98
N PHE A 751 18.03 -19.42 7.35
CA PHE A 751 18.75 -19.44 6.07
C PHE A 751 18.13 -20.39 5.04
N ASN A 752 18.52 -20.25 3.78
CA ASN A 752 18.23 -21.22 2.72
C ASN A 752 19.45 -21.39 1.80
N ILE A 753 19.45 -22.46 0.99
CA ILE A 753 20.54 -22.78 0.07
C ILE A 753 19.94 -23.19 -1.28
N ALA A 754 20.44 -22.57 -2.33
CA ALA A 754 20.26 -23.01 -3.72
C ALA A 754 21.63 -23.37 -4.32
N GLY A 755 21.63 -24.26 -5.30
CA GLY A 755 22.83 -24.66 -6.02
C GLY A 755 22.48 -25.61 -7.15
N TYR A 756 23.25 -25.55 -8.22
CA TYR A 756 23.13 -26.45 -9.37
C TYR A 756 21.71 -26.52 -9.95
N GLY A 757 21.06 -25.37 -10.17
CA GLY A 757 19.70 -25.38 -10.71
C GLY A 757 18.59 -25.72 -9.71
N GLN A 758 18.90 -26.00 -8.44
CA GLN A 758 17.97 -26.57 -7.47
C GLN A 758 17.86 -25.77 -6.17
N ARG A 759 16.70 -25.87 -5.51
CA ARG A 759 16.53 -25.52 -4.09
C ARG A 759 16.95 -26.70 -3.23
N LEU A 760 17.97 -26.50 -2.39
CA LEU A 760 18.64 -27.57 -1.65
C LEU A 760 18.29 -27.55 -0.16
N ALA A 761 18.36 -26.37 0.48
CA ALA A 761 17.78 -26.11 1.79
C ALA A 761 16.67 -25.07 1.64
N ILE A 762 15.48 -25.35 2.16
CA ILE A 762 14.29 -24.51 1.92
C ILE A 762 14.07 -23.51 3.04
N GLU A 763 13.58 -22.32 2.66
CA GLU A 763 13.30 -21.21 3.56
C GLU A 763 12.11 -21.47 4.48
N LYS A 764 11.17 -22.32 4.07
CA LYS A 764 10.00 -22.74 4.87
C LYS A 764 9.55 -24.13 4.45
N ALA A 765 9.22 -24.96 5.42
CA ALA A 765 8.57 -26.23 5.16
C ALA A 765 7.04 -26.07 5.31
N GLY A 766 6.29 -26.16 4.21
CA GLY A 766 4.83 -26.21 4.21
C GLY A 766 4.11 -25.04 3.53
N TYR A 767 3.11 -25.33 2.67
CA TYR A 767 2.34 -24.33 1.90
C TYR A 767 0.81 -24.54 1.94
N HIS A 768 0.30 -25.74 2.18
CA HIS A 768 -1.03 -26.08 1.64
C HIS A 768 -2.28 -25.83 2.51
N ARG A 769 -2.16 -25.38 3.77
CA ARG A 769 -3.34 -25.08 4.61
C ARG A 769 -3.20 -23.76 5.36
N ILE A 770 -4.07 -22.81 4.99
CA ILE A 770 -4.25 -21.51 5.65
C ILE A 770 -4.73 -21.67 7.11
N GLU A 771 -5.26 -22.84 7.46
CA GLU A 771 -5.94 -23.13 8.74
C GLU A 771 -5.00 -23.11 9.97
N ASP A 772 -3.67 -23.31 9.81
CA ASP A 772 -2.70 -23.22 10.91
C ASP A 772 -1.57 -22.21 10.63
N TYR A 773 -1.97 -20.93 10.59
CA TYR A 773 -1.09 -19.79 10.35
C TYR A 773 0.12 -19.73 11.31
N HIS A 774 -0.13 -19.92 12.60
CA HIS A 774 0.91 -19.80 13.63
C HIS A 774 2.00 -20.83 13.41
N TYR A 775 1.62 -22.05 13.01
CA TYR A 775 2.57 -23.12 12.78
C TYR A 775 3.39 -22.92 11.50
N GLY A 776 2.75 -22.56 10.37
CA GLY A 776 3.45 -22.38 9.09
C GLY A 776 4.40 -21.18 9.04
N THR A 777 4.31 -20.27 10.02
CA THR A 777 5.19 -19.09 10.14
C THR A 777 6.23 -19.20 11.24
N SER A 778 6.23 -20.30 11.98
CA SER A 778 7.01 -20.47 13.19
C SER A 778 8.47 -20.87 12.97
N ALA A 779 9.29 -20.75 14.02
CA ALA A 779 10.70 -21.15 14.05
C ALA A 779 10.92 -22.63 13.69
N GLN A 780 10.01 -23.54 14.06
CA GLN A 780 10.12 -24.98 13.82
C GLN A 780 10.11 -25.35 12.33
N ARG A 781 9.63 -24.47 11.46
CA ARG A 781 9.60 -24.69 10.00
C ARG A 781 10.79 -24.03 9.28
N LYS A 782 11.82 -23.60 10.02
CA LYS A 782 12.96 -22.83 9.54
C LYS A 782 14.29 -23.49 9.86
N ASN A 783 15.28 -23.17 9.05
CA ASN A 783 16.69 -23.53 9.32
C ASN A 783 17.26 -22.63 10.43
N THR A 784 16.83 -22.87 11.67
CA THR A 784 17.14 -22.07 12.86
C THR A 784 17.42 -22.97 14.07
N ILE A 785 17.58 -22.39 15.27
CA ILE A 785 17.75 -23.10 16.53
C ILE A 785 16.51 -22.85 17.42
N LEU A 786 15.94 -23.94 17.95
CA LEU A 786 14.92 -23.86 19.01
C LEU A 786 15.57 -24.01 20.39
N ILE A 787 14.96 -23.39 21.40
CA ILE A 787 15.39 -23.47 22.80
C ILE A 787 14.27 -24.13 23.60
N ASP A 788 14.57 -25.23 24.28
CA ASP A 788 13.63 -26.03 25.06
C ASP A 788 12.39 -26.47 24.25
N GLY A 789 12.57 -26.72 22.94
CA GLY A 789 11.50 -27.06 22.01
C GLY A 789 10.47 -25.94 21.77
N GLN A 790 10.72 -24.72 22.26
CA GLN A 790 9.81 -23.60 22.09
C GLN A 790 9.81 -23.11 20.65
N ASN A 791 8.61 -22.90 20.13
CA ASN A 791 8.37 -22.55 18.76
C ASN A 791 7.90 -21.10 18.66
N ASP A 792 8.84 -20.16 18.56
CA ASP A 792 8.52 -18.74 18.42
C ASP A 792 7.68 -18.52 17.15
N PRO A 793 6.44 -18.01 17.26
CA PRO A 793 5.71 -17.56 16.08
C PRO A 793 6.41 -16.33 15.48
N SER A 794 6.09 -15.99 14.24
CA SER A 794 6.78 -14.93 13.50
C SER A 794 6.81 -13.57 14.19
N TYR A 795 5.76 -13.16 14.91
CA TYR A 795 5.75 -11.86 15.61
C TYR A 795 6.51 -11.88 16.95
N LEU A 796 6.95 -13.03 17.45
CA LEU A 796 7.76 -13.18 18.68
C LEU A 796 9.22 -13.53 18.40
N GLN A 797 9.66 -13.42 17.16
CA GLN A 797 11.01 -13.81 16.78
C GLN A 797 12.09 -12.91 17.39
N VAL A 798 13.23 -13.52 17.68
CA VAL A 798 14.43 -12.82 18.13
C VAL A 798 14.91 -11.80 17.09
N ARG A 799 15.34 -10.64 17.56
CA ARG A 799 16.00 -9.60 16.77
C ARG A 799 17.51 -9.84 16.75
N GLY A 800 18.17 -9.31 15.73
CA GLY A 800 19.62 -9.45 15.61
C GLY A 800 20.19 -8.65 14.45
N VAL A 801 21.51 -8.63 14.33
CA VAL A 801 22.21 -7.87 13.30
C VAL A 801 23.35 -8.68 12.72
N PHE A 802 23.61 -8.51 11.43
CA PHE A 802 24.90 -8.88 10.85
C PHE A 802 25.93 -7.82 11.24
N SER A 803 26.73 -8.11 12.26
CA SER A 803 27.66 -7.15 12.86
C SER A 803 29.03 -7.15 12.19
N ARG A 804 29.38 -8.24 11.51
CA ARG A 804 30.66 -8.41 10.81
C ARG A 804 30.45 -9.16 9.51
N SER A 805 31.19 -8.75 8.49
CA SER A 805 31.31 -9.46 7.24
C SER A 805 32.72 -9.29 6.67
N LEU A 806 33.06 -10.17 5.74
CA LEU A 806 34.28 -10.12 4.97
C LEU A 806 34.01 -10.83 3.64
N LEU A 807 34.10 -10.12 2.52
CA LEU A 807 33.73 -10.64 1.20
C LEU A 807 34.96 -10.61 0.30
N THR A 808 35.48 -11.78 -0.07
CA THR A 808 36.73 -11.89 -0.84
C THR A 808 36.58 -12.79 -2.06
N GLY A 809 37.65 -12.89 -2.87
CA GLY A 809 37.66 -13.81 -4.00
C GLY A 809 37.72 -15.30 -3.61
N SER A 810 38.22 -15.62 -2.41
CA SER A 810 38.45 -17.01 -1.95
C SER A 810 37.51 -17.45 -0.83
N LEU A 811 36.96 -16.51 -0.07
CA LEU A 811 36.15 -16.79 1.11
C LEU A 811 35.23 -15.61 1.40
N ASP A 812 33.96 -15.91 1.63
CA ASP A 812 33.01 -14.93 2.16
C ASP A 812 32.60 -15.32 3.58
N TYR A 813 32.41 -14.34 4.45
CA TYR A 813 32.07 -14.52 5.85
C TYR A 813 31.00 -13.52 6.26
N ALA A 814 30.04 -14.00 7.04
CA ALA A 814 29.00 -13.21 7.67
C ALA A 814 28.80 -13.69 9.12
N GLU A 815 28.60 -12.73 10.03
CA GLU A 815 28.32 -13.02 11.43
C GLU A 815 27.08 -12.29 11.92
N LEU A 816 26.13 -13.09 12.39
CA LEU A 816 24.90 -12.67 13.02
C LEU A 816 25.03 -12.75 14.55
N HIS A 817 24.55 -11.72 15.24
CA HIS A 817 24.30 -11.74 16.68
C HIS A 817 22.85 -11.44 16.99
N THR A 818 22.29 -12.12 17.99
CA THR A 818 21.00 -11.76 18.56
C THR A 818 21.10 -10.54 19.46
N ASP A 819 20.06 -9.72 19.50
CA ASP A 819 19.91 -8.62 20.44
C ASP A 819 18.70 -8.89 21.33
N LEU A 820 18.96 -9.47 22.50
CA LEU A 820 17.91 -9.81 23.46
C LEU A 820 17.22 -8.57 24.04
N SER A 821 17.90 -7.43 24.09
CA SER A 821 17.34 -6.19 24.63
C SER A 821 16.34 -5.53 23.69
N ALA A 822 16.49 -5.77 22.38
CA ALA A 822 15.58 -5.29 21.35
C ALA A 822 14.53 -6.34 20.93
N SER A 823 14.62 -7.56 21.46
CA SER A 823 13.72 -8.66 21.13
C SER A 823 12.44 -8.63 21.96
N PRO A 824 11.31 -9.16 21.45
CA PRO A 824 10.10 -9.30 22.23
C PRO A 824 10.35 -10.13 23.50
N GLU A 825 9.84 -9.66 24.66
CA GLU A 825 10.06 -10.32 25.95
C GLU A 825 9.59 -11.78 25.98
N SER A 826 8.63 -12.13 25.12
CA SER A 826 8.07 -13.47 25.00
C SER A 826 8.78 -14.37 23.97
N SER A 827 9.85 -13.90 23.32
CA SER A 827 10.71 -14.78 22.52
C SER A 827 11.37 -15.84 23.41
N ALA A 828 11.51 -17.07 22.92
CA ALA A 828 12.25 -18.12 23.59
C ALA A 828 13.69 -17.70 23.93
N TYR A 829 14.33 -16.91 23.06
CA TYR A 829 15.69 -16.41 23.28
C TYR A 829 15.76 -15.47 24.49
N VAL A 830 14.78 -14.58 24.64
CA VAL A 830 14.72 -13.62 25.75
C VAL A 830 14.32 -14.30 27.06
N THR A 831 13.26 -15.11 27.03
CA THR A 831 12.75 -15.81 28.23
C THR A 831 13.78 -16.77 28.82
N GLN A 832 14.60 -17.40 27.98
CA GLN A 832 15.69 -18.28 28.39
C GLN A 832 17.04 -17.56 28.52
N GLY A 833 17.10 -16.27 28.21
CA GLY A 833 18.31 -15.45 28.28
C GLY A 833 19.48 -16.02 27.48
N VAL A 834 19.21 -16.52 26.28
CA VAL A 834 20.15 -17.17 25.36
C VAL A 834 20.58 -16.20 24.27
N ASP A 835 21.86 -15.88 24.23
CA ASP A 835 22.47 -15.14 23.12
C ASP A 835 23.05 -16.11 22.09
N LEU A 836 22.77 -15.88 20.81
CA LEU A 836 23.27 -16.63 19.66
C LEU A 836 24.21 -15.75 18.83
N THR A 837 25.43 -16.27 18.62
CA THR A 837 26.31 -15.84 17.55
C THR A 837 26.36 -16.92 16.46
N ARG A 838 25.86 -16.60 15.27
CA ARG A 838 25.91 -17.46 14.08
C ARG A 838 26.95 -16.95 13.11
N ARG A 839 27.97 -17.76 12.82
CA ARG A 839 29.01 -17.46 11.85
C ARG A 839 28.85 -18.35 10.64
N VAL A 840 28.80 -17.77 9.46
CA VAL A 840 28.74 -18.51 8.20
C VAL A 840 29.94 -18.14 7.36
N ILE A 841 30.64 -19.17 6.88
CA ILE A 841 31.77 -19.05 5.98
C ILE A 841 31.43 -19.77 4.68
N PHE A 842 31.52 -19.08 3.55
CA PHE A 842 31.38 -19.66 2.22
C PHE A 842 32.76 -19.91 1.62
N VAL A 843 33.24 -21.14 1.77
CA VAL A 843 34.62 -21.53 1.47
C VAL A 843 34.76 -21.82 -0.02
N ASP A 844 35.73 -21.16 -0.67
CA ASP A 844 36.00 -21.24 -2.10
C ASP A 844 34.75 -20.99 -2.98
N ARG A 845 33.74 -20.35 -2.40
CA ARG A 845 32.39 -20.22 -2.96
C ARG A 845 31.76 -21.53 -3.43
N ARG A 846 31.96 -22.63 -2.69
CA ARG A 846 31.40 -23.95 -3.03
C ARG A 846 30.50 -24.52 -1.97
N TYR A 847 30.88 -24.36 -0.69
CA TYR A 847 30.17 -24.95 0.43
C TYR A 847 30.24 -24.03 1.64
N PHE A 848 29.34 -24.29 2.59
CA PHE A 848 29.18 -23.45 3.76
C PHE A 848 29.67 -24.16 5.01
N VAL A 849 30.38 -23.43 5.86
CA VAL A 849 30.63 -23.82 7.25
C VAL A 849 29.81 -22.93 8.15
N ILE A 850 28.92 -23.53 8.94
CA ILE A 850 28.09 -22.83 9.93
C ILE A 850 28.64 -23.14 11.31
N ALA A 851 29.01 -22.09 12.04
CA ALA A 851 29.52 -22.15 13.40
C ALA A 851 28.64 -21.30 14.33
N ASP A 852 27.75 -21.99 15.05
CA ASP A 852 26.85 -21.38 16.03
C ASP A 852 27.45 -21.48 17.44
N SER A 853 27.41 -20.39 18.19
CA SER A 853 27.77 -20.33 19.60
C SER A 853 26.59 -19.76 20.38
N LEU A 854 26.12 -20.50 21.39
CA LEU A 854 25.04 -20.08 22.25
C LEU A 854 25.53 -19.96 23.69
N ALA A 855 25.09 -18.92 24.39
CA ALA A 855 25.36 -18.72 25.81
C ALA A 855 24.06 -18.32 26.53
N SER A 856 23.69 -19.09 27.56
CA SER A 856 22.54 -18.79 28.43
C SER A 856 22.99 -18.11 29.72
N THR A 857 22.22 -17.11 30.13
CA THR A 857 22.34 -16.47 31.45
C THR A 857 21.41 -17.07 32.50
N THR A 858 20.44 -17.90 32.10
CA THR A 858 19.40 -18.46 33.00
C THR A 858 19.62 -19.91 33.39
N GLY A 859 20.56 -20.61 32.74
CA GLY A 859 20.94 -21.96 33.12
C GLY A 859 21.22 -22.87 31.93
N SER A 860 20.98 -24.16 32.10
CA SER A 860 21.12 -25.15 31.04
C SER A 860 19.81 -25.30 30.27
N HIS A 861 19.88 -25.36 28.95
CA HIS A 861 18.74 -25.55 28.05
C HIS A 861 19.01 -26.66 27.05
N ASP A 862 17.93 -27.16 26.45
CA ASP A 862 17.99 -28.01 25.28
C ASP A 862 18.00 -27.13 24.02
N TYR A 863 18.96 -27.35 23.14
CA TYR A 863 19.10 -26.62 21.88
C TYR A 863 18.92 -27.56 20.71
N ASP A 864 17.98 -27.23 19.82
CA ASP A 864 17.66 -28.02 18.64
C ASP A 864 18.01 -27.23 17.38
N TRP A 865 19.11 -27.59 16.72
CA TRP A 865 19.51 -27.02 15.44
C TRP A 865 18.78 -27.72 14.29
N LEU A 866 18.00 -26.97 13.52
CA LEU A 866 17.12 -27.50 12.48
C LEU A 866 17.70 -27.26 11.08
N LEU A 867 17.55 -28.26 10.21
CA LEU A 867 17.79 -28.11 8.77
C LEU A 867 16.74 -28.88 7.95
N HIS A 868 15.95 -28.11 7.21
CA HIS A 868 14.99 -28.54 6.21
C HIS A 868 15.66 -28.54 4.84
N GLY A 869 16.11 -29.72 4.41
CA GLY A 869 16.49 -29.95 3.01
C GLY A 869 15.27 -30.27 2.14
N ALA A 870 15.42 -30.14 0.82
CA ALA A 870 14.37 -30.50 -0.13
C ALA A 870 14.79 -31.69 -1.00
N THR A 871 13.99 -32.74 -0.99
CA THR A 871 14.15 -33.88 -1.88
C THR A 871 13.47 -33.66 -3.22
N GLY A 872 12.44 -32.79 -3.33
CA GLY A 872 11.70 -32.59 -4.58
C GLY A 872 11.16 -33.92 -5.14
N GLY A 873 10.81 -34.84 -4.25
CA GLY A 873 10.40 -36.19 -4.60
C GLY A 873 11.50 -37.22 -4.82
N GLY A 874 12.77 -36.86 -4.59
CA GLY A 874 13.93 -37.74 -4.62
C GLY A 874 14.10 -38.58 -3.36
N SER A 875 15.30 -38.59 -2.76
CA SER A 875 15.61 -39.44 -1.59
C SER A 875 16.30 -38.69 -0.46
N PHE A 876 16.17 -39.23 0.75
CA PHE A 876 16.83 -38.75 1.96
C PHE A 876 17.56 -39.90 2.64
N ALA A 877 18.80 -39.66 3.03
CA ALA A 877 19.63 -40.60 3.79
C ALA A 877 20.23 -39.90 5.01
N GLN A 878 20.34 -40.62 6.12
CA GLN A 878 20.92 -40.12 7.36
C GLN A 878 21.82 -41.21 7.97
N ASP A 879 22.98 -40.80 8.48
CA ASP A 879 23.83 -41.61 9.35
C ASP A 879 24.04 -40.87 10.68
N GLU A 880 23.25 -41.24 11.68
CA GLU A 880 23.33 -40.69 13.04
C GLU A 880 24.70 -40.88 13.68
N GLY A 881 25.36 -42.02 13.42
CA GLY A 881 26.65 -42.35 14.01
C GLY A 881 27.79 -41.53 13.41
N ALA A 882 27.68 -41.22 12.12
CA ALA A 882 28.59 -40.30 11.44
C ALA A 882 28.21 -38.83 11.63
N GLY A 883 26.99 -38.52 12.10
CA GLY A 883 26.50 -37.14 12.18
C GLY A 883 26.27 -36.52 10.81
N SER A 884 25.83 -37.30 9.83
CA SER A 884 25.64 -36.86 8.44
C SER A 884 24.22 -37.07 7.94
N ALA A 885 23.80 -36.23 6.99
CA ALA A 885 22.55 -36.37 6.27
C ALA A 885 22.71 -35.93 4.81
N THR A 886 21.89 -36.47 3.92
CA THR A 886 21.91 -36.14 2.50
C THR A 886 20.49 -36.09 1.95
N TRP A 887 20.14 -34.97 1.34
CA TRP A 887 18.94 -34.81 0.52
C TRP A 887 19.36 -34.87 -0.93
N THR A 888 18.78 -35.78 -1.71
CA THR A 888 19.10 -35.98 -3.13
C THR A 888 17.86 -35.73 -3.97
N LYS A 889 17.97 -34.81 -4.93
CA LYS A 889 16.93 -34.52 -5.92
C LYS A 889 16.81 -35.66 -6.94
N PRO A 890 15.69 -35.76 -7.68
CA PRO A 890 15.55 -36.74 -8.75
C PRO A 890 16.63 -36.61 -9.84
N GLY A 891 17.15 -35.39 -10.06
CA GLY A 891 18.21 -35.10 -11.01
C GLY A 891 19.62 -35.51 -10.56
N GLY A 892 19.81 -35.87 -9.28
CA GLY A 892 21.11 -36.27 -8.71
C GLY A 892 21.79 -35.17 -7.89
N GLU A 893 21.34 -33.91 -8.03
CA GLU A 893 21.81 -32.80 -7.22
C GLU A 893 21.47 -33.04 -5.75
N ARG A 894 22.37 -32.66 -4.84
CA ARG A 894 22.25 -33.05 -3.44
C ARG A 894 22.80 -32.02 -2.48
N LEU A 895 22.23 -32.00 -1.28
CA LEU A 895 22.76 -31.29 -0.12
C LEU A 895 23.31 -32.30 0.86
N LEU A 896 24.61 -32.26 1.10
CA LEU A 896 25.25 -33.04 2.16
C LEU A 896 25.42 -32.16 3.41
N LEU A 897 24.94 -32.66 4.55
CA LEU A 897 25.25 -32.14 5.87
C LEU A 897 26.27 -33.05 6.55
N GLN A 898 27.30 -32.46 7.15
CA GLN A 898 28.17 -33.12 8.11
C GLN A 898 28.28 -32.28 9.39
N LEU A 899 27.87 -32.84 10.52
CA LEU A 899 28.02 -32.24 11.82
C LEU A 899 29.40 -32.61 12.40
N LEU A 900 30.14 -31.61 12.86
CA LEU A 900 31.48 -31.75 13.44
C LEU A 900 31.46 -31.56 14.97
N SER A 901 30.39 -31.00 15.51
CA SER A 901 30.16 -30.98 16.96
C SER A 901 29.55 -32.28 17.45
N SER A 902 29.61 -32.53 18.76
CA SER A 902 29.09 -33.76 19.38
C SER A 902 27.57 -33.76 19.62
N ALA A 903 26.81 -32.95 18.87
CA ALA A 903 25.35 -32.91 19.00
C ALA A 903 24.73 -34.19 18.43
N THR A 904 23.61 -34.61 19.02
CA THR A 904 22.91 -35.83 18.60
C THR A 904 22.00 -35.52 17.44
N LEU A 905 22.25 -36.13 16.28
CA LEU A 905 21.45 -35.95 15.09
C LEU A 905 20.25 -36.91 15.11
N SER A 906 19.04 -36.40 14.83
CA SER A 906 17.85 -37.19 14.53
C SER A 906 17.16 -36.65 13.28
N SER A 907 16.47 -37.50 12.52
CA SER A 907 15.53 -37.05 11.49
C SER A 907 14.12 -37.04 12.05
N GLU A 908 13.36 -36.03 11.67
CA GLU A 908 11.92 -35.99 11.86
C GLU A 908 11.25 -35.79 10.50
N GLN A 909 10.03 -36.31 10.38
CA GLN A 909 9.16 -35.99 9.27
C GLN A 909 8.07 -35.08 9.77
N LEU A 910 7.75 -34.07 8.98
CA LEU A 910 6.54 -33.28 9.23
C LEU A 910 5.35 -34.22 9.01
N ILE A 911 4.46 -34.25 10.01
CA ILE A 911 3.37 -35.23 10.10
C ILE A 911 2.32 -35.01 8.99
N GLU A 912 2.28 -33.81 8.42
CA GLU A 912 1.37 -33.45 7.33
C GLU A 912 2.10 -33.30 5.98
N PRO A 913 1.45 -33.68 4.86
CA PRO A 913 1.91 -33.50 3.49
C PRO A 913 1.99 -32.01 3.12
N ASP A 914 2.92 -31.30 3.74
CA ASP A 914 2.84 -29.85 3.82
C ASP A 914 3.53 -29.15 2.66
N PHE A 915 4.57 -29.75 2.08
CA PHE A 915 5.31 -29.14 0.97
C PHE A 915 4.85 -29.72 -0.36
N ILE A 916 4.30 -28.85 -1.21
CA ILE A 916 4.25 -29.06 -2.66
C ILE A 916 5.38 -28.18 -3.20
N ASP A 917 6.50 -28.81 -3.58
CA ASP A 917 7.30 -28.22 -4.65
C ASP A 917 6.33 -28.05 -5.82
N GLN A 918 6.27 -26.90 -6.50
CA GLN A 918 5.30 -26.75 -7.62
C GLN A 918 5.48 -27.85 -8.68
N ASP A 919 6.63 -28.53 -8.67
CA ASP A 919 6.95 -29.68 -9.51
C ASP A 919 6.48 -31.06 -8.94
N ASP A 920 6.05 -31.14 -7.67
CA ASP A 920 5.55 -32.34 -7.00
C ASP A 920 4.11 -32.16 -6.50
N ASP A 921 3.15 -32.23 -7.42
CA ASP A 921 1.69 -32.24 -7.19
C ASP A 921 1.21 -33.26 -6.14
N GLN A 922 2.08 -34.15 -5.63
CA GLN A 922 1.74 -35.23 -4.70
C GLN A 922 1.81 -34.82 -3.22
N GLY A 923 2.28 -33.62 -2.89
CA GLY A 923 2.32 -33.12 -1.50
C GLY A 923 3.13 -34.02 -0.56
N ARG A 924 4.31 -34.48 -0.97
CA ARG A 924 5.08 -35.37 -0.09
C ARG A 924 5.71 -34.56 1.07
N PRO A 925 5.64 -35.05 2.33
CA PRO A 925 6.33 -34.39 3.43
C PRO A 925 7.84 -34.44 3.21
N GLU A 926 8.50 -33.29 3.28
CA GLU A 926 9.96 -33.20 3.19
C GLU A 926 10.60 -33.52 4.56
N PRO A 927 11.63 -34.38 4.61
CA PRO A 927 12.33 -34.70 5.84
C PRO A 927 13.23 -33.53 6.27
N TYR A 928 13.34 -33.30 7.58
CA TYR A 928 14.32 -32.38 8.15
C TYR A 928 15.13 -33.10 9.23
N ILE A 929 16.30 -32.56 9.53
CA ILE A 929 17.11 -33.02 10.65
C ILE A 929 17.02 -32.05 11.81
N LYS A 930 17.19 -32.62 13.00
CA LYS A 930 17.35 -31.93 14.27
C LYS A 930 18.64 -32.41 14.91
N ALA A 931 19.56 -31.49 15.17
CA ALA A 931 20.75 -31.78 15.96
C ALA A 931 20.56 -31.19 17.36
N THR A 932 20.48 -32.06 18.37
CA THR A 932 20.19 -31.67 19.75
C THR A 932 21.46 -31.66 20.60
N THR A 933 21.62 -30.63 21.41
CA THR A 933 22.61 -30.60 22.51
C THR A 933 22.02 -29.92 23.74
N GLN A 934 22.66 -30.08 24.88
CA GLN A 934 22.20 -29.53 26.15
C GLN A 934 23.35 -28.86 26.90
N GLY A 935 23.10 -27.69 27.47
CA GLY A 935 24.08 -26.99 28.30
C GLY A 935 23.71 -25.55 28.60
N ALA A 936 24.52 -24.88 29.42
CA ALA A 936 24.46 -23.42 29.58
C ALA A 936 25.19 -22.66 28.47
N ALA A 937 26.05 -23.37 27.74
CA ALA A 937 26.60 -22.94 26.47
C ALA A 937 26.54 -24.12 25.51
N ALA A 938 26.27 -23.84 24.25
CA ALA A 938 26.17 -24.84 23.20
C ALA A 938 26.90 -24.38 21.95
N GLN A 939 27.37 -25.36 21.18
CA GLN A 939 28.07 -25.09 19.93
C GLN A 939 27.64 -26.09 18.86
N PHE A 940 27.33 -25.55 17.69
CA PHE A 940 27.12 -26.33 16.48
C PHE A 940 28.17 -25.94 15.47
N LEU A 941 28.85 -26.95 14.91
CA LEU A 941 29.76 -26.76 13.80
C LEU A 941 29.32 -27.72 12.70
N ALA A 942 28.81 -27.18 11.61
CA ALA A 942 28.23 -27.93 10.51
C ALA A 942 28.87 -27.54 9.18
N VAL A 943 29.08 -28.52 8.31
CA VAL A 943 29.44 -28.32 6.90
C VAL A 943 28.22 -28.65 6.05
N LEU A 944 27.79 -27.68 5.24
CA LEU A 944 26.72 -27.84 4.26
C LEU A 944 27.33 -27.78 2.86
N TYR A 945 27.30 -28.90 2.16
CA TYR A 945 27.99 -29.10 0.89
C TYR A 945 26.99 -29.40 -0.22
N PRO A 946 26.58 -28.39 -1.00
CA PRO A 946 25.87 -28.57 -2.27
C PRO A 946 26.73 -29.34 -3.27
N LEU A 947 26.15 -30.33 -3.95
CA LEU A 947 26.83 -31.15 -4.95
C LEU A 947 25.93 -31.30 -6.18
N ASP A 948 26.52 -31.16 -7.36
CA ASP A 948 25.89 -31.44 -8.65
C ASP A 948 25.79 -32.97 -8.90
N ASP A 949 25.02 -33.37 -9.92
CA ASP A 949 24.96 -34.77 -10.35
C ASP A 949 26.35 -35.31 -10.72
N GLY A 950 26.65 -36.52 -10.23
CA GLY A 950 27.92 -37.19 -10.47
C GLY A 950 29.13 -36.61 -9.72
N MET A 951 29.02 -35.51 -8.97
CA MET A 951 30.10 -35.03 -8.11
C MET A 951 30.35 -36.04 -6.97
N GLY A 952 31.62 -36.39 -6.75
CA GLY A 952 32.02 -37.27 -5.65
C GLY A 952 31.78 -36.63 -4.28
N ASP A 953 31.57 -37.45 -3.25
CA ASP A 953 31.47 -36.96 -1.87
C ASP A 953 32.79 -36.35 -1.41
N PRO A 954 32.77 -35.16 -0.77
CA PRO A 954 33.93 -34.65 -0.07
C PRO A 954 34.25 -35.54 1.13
N GLY A 955 35.52 -35.72 1.43
CA GLY A 955 35.97 -36.31 2.67
C GLY A 955 35.85 -35.28 3.80
N ILE A 956 34.79 -35.37 4.60
CA ILE A 956 34.59 -34.51 5.77
C ILE A 956 34.71 -35.36 7.03
N ALA A 957 35.70 -35.08 7.88
CA ALA A 957 36.00 -35.87 9.06
C ALA A 957 36.14 -35.00 10.31
N PRO A 958 35.48 -35.36 11.44
CA PRO A 958 35.73 -34.72 12.72
C PRO A 958 37.18 -34.89 13.18
N LEU A 959 37.77 -33.82 13.71
CA LEU A 959 39.10 -33.82 14.30
C LEU A 959 39.02 -33.79 15.83
N SER A 960 39.84 -34.63 16.48
CA SER A 960 39.95 -34.63 17.94
C SER A 960 40.87 -33.49 18.40
N VAL A 961 40.29 -32.30 18.57
CA VAL A 961 40.98 -31.11 19.10
C VAL A 961 40.46 -30.81 20.50
N THR A 962 41.37 -30.76 21.48
CA THR A 962 40.99 -30.49 22.87
C THR A 962 40.46 -29.06 22.99
N GLY A 963 39.24 -28.89 23.50
CA GLY A 963 38.64 -27.57 23.66
C GLY A 963 38.06 -26.96 22.38
N ALA A 964 37.82 -27.76 21.34
CA ALA A 964 37.11 -27.33 20.13
C ALA A 964 36.23 -28.43 19.52
N ALA A 965 35.17 -28.01 18.84
CA ALA A 965 34.61 -28.80 17.73
C ALA A 965 35.45 -28.49 16.49
N ALA A 966 35.99 -29.50 15.81
CA ALA A 966 36.86 -29.29 14.67
C ALA A 966 36.65 -30.35 13.60
N GLY A 967 36.97 -30.02 12.35
CA GLY A 967 36.89 -30.95 11.24
C GLY A 967 37.84 -30.61 10.11
N GLU A 968 38.17 -31.63 9.34
CA GLU A 968 38.95 -31.58 8.12
C GLU A 968 38.04 -31.87 6.92
N ILE A 969 38.19 -31.08 5.86
CA ILE A 969 37.43 -31.19 4.60
C ILE A 969 38.44 -31.40 3.47
N THR A 970 38.27 -32.47 2.69
CA THR A 970 39.17 -32.92 1.62
C THR A 970 38.38 -33.42 0.40
N GLY A 971 39.02 -33.54 -0.77
CA GLY A 971 38.53 -34.42 -1.84
C GLY A 971 37.58 -33.83 -2.89
N GLY A 972 37.43 -32.50 -2.97
CA GLY A 972 36.95 -31.86 -4.21
C GLY A 972 38.03 -31.98 -5.29
N ALA A 973 37.66 -32.10 -6.57
CA ALA A 973 38.56 -32.52 -7.67
C ALA A 973 39.80 -31.62 -7.95
N SER A 974 40.04 -30.58 -7.14
CA SER A 974 41.17 -29.65 -7.19
C SER A 974 41.56 -29.04 -5.83
N ASP A 975 40.95 -29.49 -4.73
CA ASP A 975 40.83 -28.67 -3.52
C ASP A 975 41.76 -29.21 -2.44
N GLY A 976 42.76 -28.43 -2.05
CA GLY A 976 43.59 -28.76 -0.90
C GLY A 976 42.78 -28.86 0.40
N THR A 977 43.45 -29.04 1.52
CA THR A 977 42.78 -29.39 2.78
C THR A 977 42.25 -28.15 3.51
N VAL A 978 40.95 -28.10 3.80
CA VAL A 978 40.38 -27.07 4.68
C VAL A 978 40.19 -27.64 6.08
N VAL A 979 40.66 -26.93 7.09
CA VAL A 979 40.45 -27.29 8.48
C VAL A 979 39.74 -26.14 9.18
N VAL A 980 38.69 -26.48 9.93
CA VAL A 980 37.94 -25.52 10.74
C VAL A 980 37.87 -25.99 12.20
N ALA A 981 37.99 -25.06 13.13
CA ALA A 981 37.86 -25.31 14.56
C ALA A 981 37.09 -24.18 15.25
N LEU A 982 36.02 -24.54 15.97
CA LEU A 982 35.22 -23.68 16.83
C LEU A 982 35.56 -23.99 18.30
N ARG A 983 36.09 -23.00 19.03
CA ARG A 983 36.60 -23.17 20.39
C ARG A 983 35.46 -23.26 21.42
N THR A 984 35.43 -24.30 22.26
CA THR A 984 34.40 -24.57 23.28
C THR A 984 34.67 -23.93 24.66
N GLY A 985 35.72 -23.13 24.81
CA GLY A 985 36.12 -22.52 26.07
C GLY A 985 37.03 -21.30 25.92
N THR A 986 37.73 -20.91 26.99
CA THR A 986 38.61 -19.72 27.01
C THR A 986 40.08 -20.03 26.75
N SER A 987 40.48 -21.30 26.76
CA SER A 987 41.87 -21.70 26.53
C SER A 987 42.22 -21.59 25.05
N PRO A 988 43.36 -21.01 24.66
CA PRO A 988 43.82 -21.03 23.27
C PRO A 988 43.85 -22.45 22.72
N LEU A 989 43.48 -22.60 21.45
CA LEU A 989 43.65 -23.83 20.71
C LEU A 989 45.13 -24.02 20.43
N ALA A 990 45.63 -25.22 20.67
CA ALA A 990 47.00 -25.60 20.37
C ALA A 990 47.00 -26.62 19.22
N HIS A 991 48.06 -26.61 18.43
CA HIS A 991 48.33 -27.61 17.42
C HIS A 991 48.27 -29.02 18.06
N GLN A 992 47.38 -29.86 17.53
CA GLN A 992 47.13 -31.21 18.03
C GLN A 992 46.76 -32.14 16.87
N GLY A 993 47.60 -33.14 16.61
CA GLY A 993 47.34 -34.13 15.57
C GLY A 993 47.29 -33.50 14.18
N ALA A 994 46.15 -33.64 13.48
CA ALA A 994 45.92 -33.05 12.16
C ALA A 994 45.53 -31.56 12.20
N TYR A 995 45.24 -31.00 13.38
CA TYR A 995 44.93 -29.58 13.53
C TYR A 995 46.20 -28.75 13.78
N LEU A 996 46.66 -27.98 12.79
CA LEU A 996 48.00 -27.40 12.66
C LEU A 996 48.15 -25.94 13.13
N CYS A 997 47.11 -25.36 13.74
CA CYS A 997 47.07 -23.93 14.09
C CYS A 997 47.02 -23.70 15.61
N ASP A 998 47.98 -22.96 16.17
CA ASP A 998 47.86 -22.41 17.52
C ASP A 998 47.10 -21.08 17.47
N THR A 999 45.98 -20.91 18.16
CA THR A 999 45.23 -19.64 18.10
C THR A 999 44.39 -19.37 19.34
N ASP A 1000 44.23 -18.10 19.68
CA ASP A 1000 43.30 -17.63 20.70
C ASP A 1000 41.96 -17.14 20.13
N GLY A 1001 41.71 -17.33 18.83
CA GLY A 1001 40.43 -17.03 18.20
C GLY A 1001 39.29 -17.91 18.72
N SER A 1002 38.07 -17.39 18.64
CA SER A 1002 36.83 -18.15 18.89
C SER A 1002 36.54 -19.13 17.76
N LEU A 1003 36.87 -18.75 16.52
CA LEU A 1003 36.76 -19.55 15.31
C LEU A 1003 38.05 -19.40 14.49
N CYS A 1004 38.55 -20.52 13.98
CA CYS A 1004 39.71 -20.59 13.11
C CYS A 1004 39.38 -21.47 11.91
N LEU A 1005 39.64 -20.97 10.70
CA LEU A 1005 39.60 -21.76 9.49
C LEU A 1005 40.88 -21.52 8.71
N TYR A 1006 41.54 -22.57 8.25
CA TYR A 1006 42.63 -22.43 7.30
C TYR A 1006 42.50 -23.43 6.16
N LYS A 1007 43.01 -23.02 5.01
CA LYS A 1007 43.10 -23.83 3.80
C LYS A 1007 44.57 -24.09 3.51
N LEU A 1008 44.88 -25.34 3.20
CA LEU A 1008 46.14 -25.79 2.65
C LEU A 1008 45.94 -26.05 1.16
N ASP A 1009 46.95 -25.80 0.33
CA ASP A 1009 46.93 -26.18 -1.08
C ASP A 1009 47.18 -27.69 -1.28
N ASP A 1010 47.30 -28.15 -2.53
CA ASP A 1010 47.56 -29.55 -2.87
C ASP A 1010 48.98 -30.01 -2.50
N GLN A 1011 49.89 -29.09 -2.16
CA GLN A 1011 51.19 -29.39 -1.57
C GLN A 1011 51.18 -29.39 -0.04
N GLY A 1012 50.05 -29.02 0.58
CA GLY A 1012 49.90 -28.91 2.03
C GLY A 1012 50.44 -27.59 2.60
N GLU A 1013 50.76 -26.61 1.75
CA GLU A 1013 51.19 -25.29 2.17
C GLU A 1013 49.97 -24.40 2.51
N PRO A 1014 50.06 -23.52 3.52
CA PRO A 1014 49.00 -22.57 3.82
C PRO A 1014 48.63 -21.72 2.60
N GLU A 1015 47.34 -21.61 2.32
CA GLU A 1015 46.80 -20.69 1.30
C GLU A 1015 46.10 -19.51 1.99
N THR A 1016 45.14 -19.83 2.85
CA THR A 1016 44.23 -18.87 3.49
C THR A 1016 44.07 -19.23 4.97
N LEU A 1017 44.02 -18.22 5.84
CA LEU A 1017 43.71 -18.36 7.26
C LEU A 1017 42.71 -17.26 7.67
N LEU A 1018 41.54 -17.67 8.13
CA LEU A 1018 40.54 -16.85 8.78
C LEU A 1018 40.61 -17.08 10.30
N MET A 1019 40.71 -15.99 11.05
CA MET A 1019 40.62 -15.99 12.50
C MET A 1019 39.58 -14.98 12.96
N VAL A 1020 38.69 -15.40 13.86
CA VAL A 1020 37.63 -14.56 14.44
C VAL A 1020 37.87 -14.43 15.95
N ASP A 1021 37.76 -13.21 16.48
CA ASP A 1021 37.92 -12.86 17.91
C ASP A 1021 39.29 -13.24 18.50
N GLY A 1022 40.32 -13.38 17.67
CA GLY A 1022 41.67 -13.74 18.09
C GLY A 1022 42.65 -12.57 17.99
N THR A 1023 43.75 -12.67 18.73
CA THR A 1023 44.89 -11.73 18.65
C THR A 1023 46.15 -12.39 18.11
N SER A 1024 46.19 -13.73 18.06
CA SER A 1024 47.31 -14.48 17.54
C SER A 1024 46.89 -15.78 16.89
N ALA A 1025 47.54 -16.11 15.78
CA ALA A 1025 47.48 -17.44 15.19
C ALA A 1025 48.91 -17.89 14.83
N ALA A 1026 49.20 -19.19 14.87
CA ALA A 1026 50.44 -19.75 14.36
C ALA A 1026 50.14 -21.04 13.59
N LEU A 1027 50.29 -21.00 12.27
CA LEU A 1027 50.08 -22.15 11.39
C LEU A 1027 51.45 -22.75 11.04
N PHE A 1028 51.63 -24.05 11.26
CA PHE A 1028 52.93 -24.75 11.16
C PHE A 1028 54.05 -24.13 12.00
N GLY A 1029 53.72 -23.55 13.15
CA GLY A 1029 54.69 -22.85 14.00
C GLY A 1029 55.19 -21.52 13.43
N THR A 1030 54.72 -21.11 12.25
CA THR A 1030 54.90 -19.74 11.75
C THR A 1030 53.87 -18.86 12.44
N THR A 1031 54.32 -17.96 13.32
CA THR A 1031 53.42 -17.05 14.04
C THR A 1031 52.95 -15.91 13.14
N PHE A 1032 51.63 -15.82 13.01
CA PHE A 1032 50.88 -14.71 12.45
C PHE A 1032 50.44 -13.82 13.63
N SER A 1033 51.31 -12.87 14.01
CA SER A 1033 50.93 -11.85 15.01
C SER A 1033 50.13 -10.77 14.31
N ILE A 1034 48.81 -10.76 14.51
CA ILE A 1034 47.96 -9.66 14.07
C ILE A 1034 47.89 -8.67 15.23
N THR A 1035 48.48 -7.49 15.05
CA THR A 1035 48.32 -6.42 16.05
C THR A 1035 46.99 -5.74 15.78
N LEU A 1036 45.88 -6.36 16.19
CA LEU A 1036 44.60 -5.67 16.29
C LEU A 1036 44.57 -4.93 17.64
N GLY A 1037 44.10 -3.68 17.65
CA GLY A 1037 43.94 -2.90 18.88
C GLY A 1037 42.89 -3.50 19.85
N SER A 1038 42.06 -4.42 19.35
CA SER A 1038 40.99 -5.15 20.03
C SER A 1038 40.72 -6.49 19.32
N PRO A 1039 40.01 -7.45 19.94
CA PRO A 1039 39.52 -8.63 19.22
C PRO A 1039 38.76 -8.23 17.95
N GLY A 1040 39.05 -8.88 16.82
CA GLY A 1040 38.45 -8.57 15.52
C GLY A 1040 38.46 -9.78 14.59
N THR A 1041 38.01 -9.59 13.35
CA THR A 1041 38.04 -10.62 12.30
C THR A 1041 39.17 -10.29 11.33
N ALA A 1042 40.03 -11.27 11.05
CA ALA A 1042 41.16 -11.08 10.15
C ALA A 1042 41.32 -12.23 9.17
N LEU A 1043 41.57 -11.86 7.91
CA LEU A 1043 41.95 -12.79 6.85
C LEU A 1043 43.40 -12.59 6.47
N LEU A 1044 44.13 -13.70 6.52
CA LEU A 1044 45.55 -13.75 6.24
C LEU A 1044 45.77 -14.63 5.00
N ARG A 1045 46.56 -14.12 4.05
CA ARG A 1045 47.12 -14.94 2.97
C ARG A 1045 48.53 -15.34 3.33
N ALA A 1046 48.89 -16.56 2.98
CA ALA A 1046 50.31 -16.88 2.86
C ALA A 1046 50.86 -16.27 1.58
N ALA A 1047 51.93 -15.46 1.69
CA ALA A 1047 52.69 -14.98 0.54
C ALA A 1047 54.17 -15.43 0.66
N PRO A 1048 54.90 -15.57 -0.46
CA PRO A 1048 56.32 -15.97 -0.46
C PRO A 1048 57.27 -15.05 0.36
N GLY A 1049 56.79 -13.91 0.87
CA GLY A 1049 57.52 -12.97 1.72
C GLY A 1049 57.10 -12.95 3.19
N GLY A 1050 56.24 -13.87 3.62
CA GLY A 1050 55.60 -13.87 4.94
C GLY A 1050 54.09 -13.62 4.84
N PRO A 1051 53.35 -13.66 5.96
CA PRO A 1051 51.92 -13.45 5.94
C PRO A 1051 51.55 -12.04 5.49
N GLU A 1052 50.57 -11.94 4.62
CA GLU A 1052 49.95 -10.66 4.26
C GLU A 1052 48.54 -10.61 4.87
N VAL A 1053 48.26 -9.58 5.66
CA VAL A 1053 46.88 -9.27 6.05
C VAL A 1053 46.19 -8.76 4.80
N ILE A 1054 45.31 -9.58 4.23
CA ILE A 1054 44.55 -9.19 3.03
C ILE A 1054 43.57 -8.09 3.42
N GLU A 1055 42.87 -8.33 4.54
CA GLU A 1055 41.79 -7.49 5.00
C GLU A 1055 41.54 -7.75 6.49
N SER A 1056 41.29 -6.68 7.24
CA SER A 1056 40.86 -6.74 8.62
C SER A 1056 39.68 -5.80 8.78
N THR A 1057 38.54 -6.32 9.23
CA THR A 1057 37.42 -5.48 9.63
C THR A 1057 37.50 -5.28 11.13
N GLU A 1058 37.79 -4.03 11.54
CA GLU A 1058 37.39 -3.61 12.89
C GLU A 1058 35.86 -3.56 12.91
N ILE A 1059 35.27 -3.88 14.07
CA ILE A 1059 33.82 -3.72 14.31
C ILE A 1059 33.47 -2.31 13.84
N ALA A 1060 32.66 -2.17 12.79
CA ALA A 1060 32.19 -0.86 12.35
C ALA A 1060 31.43 -0.25 13.54
N PRO A 1061 32.00 0.77 14.21
CA PRO A 1061 31.31 1.40 15.32
C PRO A 1061 30.28 2.30 14.67
N GLU A 1062 29.02 1.90 14.73
CA GLU A 1062 27.88 2.77 14.47
C GLU A 1062 27.80 3.35 13.03
N THR A 1063 27.31 2.56 12.08
CA THR A 1063 26.35 3.13 11.10
C THR A 1063 24.97 3.12 11.76
N ARG A 1064 24.67 4.21 12.48
CA ARG A 1064 23.33 4.56 13.00
C ARG A 1064 22.39 4.94 11.86
#